data_AF-A0A329KVR7-F1
#
_entry.id   AF-A0A329KVR7-F1
#
_cell.length_a   1.000
_cell.length_b   1.000
_cell.length_c   1.000
_cell.angle_alpha   90.00
_cell.angle_beta   90.00
_cell.angle_gamma   90.00
#
_symmetry.space_group_name_H-M   'P 1'
#
loop_
_entity.id
_entity.type
_entity.pdbx_description
1 polymer ?
#
loop_
_entity_poly.entity_id
_entity_poly.type
_entity_poly.pdbx_seq_one_letter_code
_entity_poly.pdbx_strand_id
1 'polypeptide(L)'
;METKEESPMKRKAAAALALGALLAAGGLTAILLQNASTATAEADNAPPPALSAQAAPTLLDGFTVEVNGQALALDTPPRLADGTLLVPLRSIAEALGATVDYDGTAGSITAVKDGNRVDLTPGSVNAEKNGKAVQLAAAPVRDGDTVLVPLRFFAEAFGTAVKWDGAAKRVTAESEDYLLPAVGSYAKLKELLAAAQDEGIVIGPTDRGSLQLKGDIAVQDQAGSVSVQKSMAAADTSGSPDYSATNVQVEGVDEGDVVKTDGQFIYQVNGKRIMIVRAAPEDGMALESVISLEDAAFTPRELYVDGDRLTVIGTSRVVRQETRSEVSPAKDSLPVESSIAAKRLIAPFGDATVKIRVYDIADRKAPKLMKEVETEGSYVTSRRIGEEVYVIANRYLNRYAILQDNQETPAVPSYRDSTQSGQWTEAQYGDIRYFPESLYSAYLMVAGIDTASSGTPAEVSVYLGSADNVFASADHLYAAFPRRQVSEERVKPAEGDAGGIAVEYVGIKVEETTEVYKFLLDNGKARFAAKGNVPGTVLNQFSMDEHNGYFRIATTKGKQWSRAGEKLTNNVYVLNEDMGVTGQIEGIAPGESIYSVRFMGNRGYMVTFQKVDPLFVLDFSNPESPSILGQLKIPGYSDYLHPYDENHLIGFGKDAVVVTDERYEKSLQPPEGTAYYQGMKVSMFDVTDVSQPKELFQTVIGDRGTDSELLRNHKALLFSRDKNLLAFPVTVAKVPEGQKNSPTAYGQFAFQGAYVYHVDLQEGFRLRGTVTHLSDDEINKTGNAFYGSKHQIERLLYIGDTLYSLSQGQIRTQSLDTLAETGRLELP
;
A
#
# COMPACT_ATOMS: atom_id res chain seq x y z
N MET A 1 27.84 43.73 -45.03
CA MET A 1 27.39 44.77 -45.98
C MET A 1 25.90 44.93 -45.77
N GLU A 2 25.48 46.13 -45.33
CA GLU A 2 24.21 46.85 -45.57
C GLU A 2 22.90 46.05 -45.79
N THR A 3 21.70 46.37 -45.26
CA THR A 3 21.12 47.32 -44.28
C THR A 3 19.59 47.06 -44.34
N LYS A 4 18.87 47.17 -43.20
CA LYS A 4 17.55 47.83 -42.97
C LYS A 4 16.32 47.47 -43.83
N GLU A 5 15.05 47.68 -43.45
CA GLU A 5 14.23 47.85 -42.24
C GLU A 5 12.83 48.30 -42.78
N GLU A 6 11.75 47.94 -42.08
CA GLU A 6 10.50 48.72 -41.88
C GLU A 6 9.37 48.90 -42.94
N SER A 7 8.20 48.30 -42.60
CA SER A 7 6.90 48.96 -42.23
C SER A 7 6.05 49.70 -43.31
N PRO A 8 4.75 50.06 -43.10
CA PRO A 8 3.92 50.00 -41.88
C PRO A 8 2.40 49.66 -42.00
N MET A 9 1.79 49.50 -40.81
CA MET A 9 0.35 49.55 -40.48
C MET A 9 -0.34 50.92 -40.75
N LYS A 10 -1.68 50.94 -40.82
CA LYS A 10 -2.58 51.73 -39.92
C LYS A 10 -4.11 51.59 -40.19
N ARG A 11 -4.83 51.11 -39.16
CA ARG A 11 -6.06 51.61 -38.46
C ARG A 11 -7.34 52.04 -39.24
N LYS A 12 -8.53 51.53 -38.84
CA LYS A 12 -9.57 52.18 -37.96
C LYS A 12 -11.00 51.58 -38.08
N ALA A 13 -11.66 51.37 -36.90
CA ALA A 13 -13.07 51.63 -36.46
C ALA A 13 -14.29 51.24 -37.34
N ALA A 14 -15.53 51.02 -36.88
CA ALA A 14 -16.24 50.73 -35.61
C ALA A 14 -17.75 50.51 -35.96
N ALA A 15 -18.52 49.98 -35.02
CA ALA A 15 -19.90 49.45 -35.03
C ALA A 15 -21.08 50.38 -35.44
N ALA A 16 -22.26 49.78 -35.74
CA ALA A 16 -23.60 50.21 -35.24
C ALA A 16 -24.77 49.26 -35.63
N LEU A 17 -25.72 49.11 -34.68
CA LEU A 17 -27.00 48.38 -34.66
C LEU A 17 -28.08 48.85 -35.67
N ALA A 18 -29.05 47.97 -35.99
CA ALA A 18 -30.48 48.33 -36.10
C ALA A 18 -31.42 47.13 -35.87
N LEU A 19 -32.56 47.44 -35.23
CA LEU A 19 -33.59 46.59 -34.62
C LEU A 19 -34.88 46.63 -35.50
N GLY A 20 -35.77 45.63 -35.44
CA GLY A 20 -37.13 45.76 -36.01
C GLY A 20 -37.99 44.48 -35.94
N ALA A 21 -39.28 44.61 -35.58
CA ALA A 21 -40.08 43.63 -34.85
C ALA A 21 -41.38 43.14 -35.54
N LEU A 22 -41.91 41.99 -35.04
CA LEU A 22 -43.31 41.61 -34.70
C LEU A 22 -44.45 41.31 -35.73
N LEU A 23 -45.14 40.16 -35.45
CA LEU A 23 -46.60 39.84 -35.38
C LEU A 23 -47.42 39.26 -36.58
N ALA A 24 -47.92 38.01 -36.39
CA ALA A 24 -49.33 37.62 -36.07
C ALA A 24 -50.19 36.71 -37.01
N ALA A 25 -50.96 35.82 -36.33
CA ALA A 25 -52.27 35.19 -36.62
C ALA A 25 -52.34 33.96 -37.57
N GLY A 26 -53.15 32.90 -37.35
CA GLY A 26 -54.17 32.48 -36.37
C GLY A 26 -54.86 31.16 -36.85
N GLY A 27 -55.16 30.15 -36.00
CA GLY A 27 -56.53 29.69 -35.61
C GLY A 27 -56.79 28.20 -35.97
N LEU A 28 -56.90 27.24 -35.04
CA LEU A 28 -58.06 26.73 -34.24
C LEU A 28 -59.17 25.95 -35.01
N THR A 29 -59.33 24.64 -34.77
CA THR A 29 -60.51 23.99 -34.13
C THR A 29 -60.38 22.45 -33.99
N ALA A 30 -60.99 21.90 -32.92
CA ALA A 30 -60.99 20.51 -32.46
C ALA A 30 -62.40 19.85 -32.58
N ILE A 31 -62.50 18.52 -32.42
CA ILE A 31 -63.62 17.65 -31.93
C ILE A 31 -63.39 16.19 -32.45
N LEU A 32 -63.73 15.03 -31.84
CA LEU A 32 -63.92 14.45 -30.48
C LEU A 32 -64.45 12.98 -30.69
N LEU A 33 -64.25 12.07 -29.71
CA LEU A 33 -64.84 10.69 -29.49
C LEU A 33 -64.26 9.50 -30.31
N GLN A 34 -64.06 8.25 -29.82
CA GLN A 34 -64.33 7.57 -28.53
C GLN A 34 -63.53 6.23 -28.43
N ASN A 35 -63.47 5.67 -27.22
CA ASN A 35 -62.73 4.49 -26.71
C ASN A 35 -63.00 3.12 -27.37
N ALA A 36 -61.98 2.23 -27.39
CA ALA A 36 -62.07 0.85 -26.87
C ALA A 36 -60.67 0.21 -26.65
N SER A 37 -60.55 -0.45 -25.50
CA SER A 37 -59.42 -1.17 -24.90
C SER A 37 -59.00 -2.44 -25.65
N THR A 38 -57.70 -2.75 -25.66
CA THR A 38 -57.12 -4.00 -25.09
C THR A 38 -55.58 -3.96 -25.02
N ALA A 39 -55.09 -3.84 -23.78
CA ALA A 39 -54.00 -4.56 -23.11
C ALA A 39 -52.63 -4.87 -23.78
N THR A 40 -51.60 -4.65 -22.94
CA THR A 40 -50.24 -5.23 -22.85
C THR A 40 -49.08 -4.53 -23.57
N ALA A 41 -48.39 -3.64 -22.84
CA ALA A 41 -46.94 -3.62 -22.62
C ALA A 41 -46.57 -2.38 -21.79
N GLU A 42 -46.47 -2.52 -20.46
CA GLU A 42 -45.76 -1.57 -19.60
C GLU A 42 -44.30 -2.03 -19.48
N ALA A 43 -43.37 -1.18 -19.95
CA ALA A 43 -41.99 -1.13 -19.50
C ALA A 43 -41.42 0.28 -19.77
N ASP A 44 -41.09 0.96 -18.67
CA ASP A 44 -40.05 1.96 -18.48
C ASP A 44 -39.97 3.22 -19.36
N ASN A 45 -40.55 4.29 -18.82
CA ASN A 45 -39.92 5.61 -18.80
C ASN A 45 -40.08 6.20 -17.40
N ALA A 46 -39.38 5.62 -16.42
CA ALA A 46 -39.17 6.27 -15.14
C ALA A 46 -38.06 7.32 -15.31
N PRO A 47 -38.23 8.57 -14.84
CA PRO A 47 -37.13 9.52 -14.79
C PRO A 47 -36.01 8.96 -13.88
N PRO A 48 -34.75 9.32 -14.13
CA PRO A 48 -33.64 8.87 -13.30
C PRO A 48 -33.92 9.21 -11.82
N PRO A 49 -33.51 8.35 -10.87
CA PRO A 49 -33.70 8.64 -9.46
C PRO A 49 -33.06 9.99 -9.15
N ALA A 50 -33.85 10.89 -8.57
CA ALA A 50 -33.34 12.15 -8.06
C ALA A 50 -32.18 11.86 -7.11
N LEU A 51 -31.07 12.59 -7.29
CA LEU A 51 -29.99 12.72 -6.30
C LEU A 51 -30.64 12.82 -4.92
N SER A 52 -30.31 11.88 -4.04
CA SER A 52 -30.81 11.88 -2.65
C SER A 52 -30.46 13.22 -2.02
N ALA A 53 -31.49 14.02 -1.71
CA ALA A 53 -31.31 15.25 -0.96
C ALA A 53 -30.75 14.89 0.43
N GLN A 54 -29.58 15.43 0.76
CA GLN A 54 -28.95 15.28 2.05
C GLN A 54 -29.90 15.75 3.17
N ALA A 55 -29.99 15.01 4.27
CA ALA A 55 -30.88 15.37 5.37
C ALA A 55 -30.46 16.73 5.96
N ALA A 56 -31.44 17.55 6.36
CA ALA A 56 -31.15 18.86 6.96
C ALA A 56 -30.30 18.69 8.23
N PRO A 57 -29.23 19.49 8.42
CA PRO A 57 -28.33 19.33 9.55
C PRO A 57 -29.05 19.52 10.90
N THR A 58 -28.85 18.59 11.83
CA THR A 58 -29.51 18.58 13.15
C THR A 58 -28.73 19.41 14.16
N LEU A 59 -29.43 20.20 14.98
CA LEU A 59 -28.84 21.08 16.00
C LEU A 59 -28.37 20.25 17.21
N LEU A 60 -27.17 20.52 17.70
CA LEU A 60 -26.57 19.77 18.80
C LEU A 60 -26.46 20.62 20.07
N ASP A 61 -27.17 20.22 21.13
CA ASP A 61 -27.05 20.81 22.47
C ASP A 61 -25.98 20.09 23.32
N GLY A 62 -25.14 20.87 24.00
CA GLY A 62 -24.13 20.38 24.94
C GLY A 62 -22.83 19.89 24.31
N PHE A 63 -22.50 20.35 23.09
CA PHE A 63 -21.22 20.06 22.43
C PHE A 63 -20.18 21.13 22.75
N THR A 64 -18.97 20.69 23.10
CA THR A 64 -17.81 21.57 23.27
C THR A 64 -16.83 21.35 22.13
N VAL A 65 -16.44 22.42 21.45
CA VAL A 65 -15.32 22.42 20.50
C VAL A 65 -14.15 23.11 21.18
N GLU A 66 -12.98 22.51 21.17
CA GLU A 66 -11.74 23.07 21.69
C GLU A 66 -10.72 23.16 20.54
N VAL A 67 -10.04 24.29 20.41
CA VAL A 67 -8.96 24.48 19.45
C VAL A 67 -7.70 24.84 20.22
N ASN A 68 -6.62 24.06 20.04
CA ASN A 68 -5.35 24.25 20.75
C ASN A 68 -5.50 24.34 22.28
N GLY A 69 -6.31 23.46 22.86
CA GLY A 69 -6.57 23.38 24.30
C GLY A 69 -7.46 24.51 24.85
N GLN A 70 -8.02 25.37 24.00
CA GLN A 70 -8.95 26.42 24.40
C GLN A 70 -10.35 26.14 23.88
N ALA A 71 -11.37 26.27 24.74
CA ALA A 71 -12.76 26.17 24.31
C ALA A 71 -13.07 27.26 23.26
N LEU A 72 -13.50 26.82 22.08
CA LEU A 72 -13.90 27.69 20.99
C LEU A 72 -15.29 28.24 21.28
N ALA A 73 -15.40 29.56 21.44
CA ALA A 73 -16.69 30.22 21.50
C ALA A 73 -17.36 30.15 20.12
N LEU A 74 -18.53 29.51 20.06
CA LEU A 74 -19.30 29.37 18.84
C LEU A 74 -20.48 30.33 18.85
N ASP A 75 -20.44 31.31 17.97
CA ASP A 75 -21.49 32.34 17.81
C ASP A 75 -22.81 31.74 17.28
N THR A 76 -22.72 30.59 16.63
CA THR A 76 -23.86 29.80 16.14
C THR A 76 -23.62 28.34 16.55
N PRO A 77 -24.64 27.64 17.11
CA PRO A 77 -24.50 26.25 17.52
C PRO A 77 -24.02 25.35 16.37
N PRO A 78 -23.14 24.37 16.64
CA PRO A 78 -22.70 23.44 15.62
C PRO A 78 -23.85 22.51 15.21
N ARG A 79 -23.77 21.95 14.00
CA ARG A 79 -24.79 21.05 13.45
C ARG A 79 -24.18 19.73 13.00
N LEU A 80 -24.92 18.63 13.09
CA LEU A 80 -24.51 17.35 12.54
C LEU A 80 -25.21 17.11 11.19
N ALA A 81 -24.45 16.83 10.14
CA ALA A 81 -24.95 16.44 8.83
C ALA A 81 -24.23 15.17 8.38
N ASP A 82 -24.95 14.05 8.19
CA ASP A 82 -24.40 12.74 7.81
C ASP A 82 -23.15 12.34 8.63
N GLY A 83 -23.26 12.43 9.96
CA GLY A 83 -22.14 12.12 10.87
C GLY A 83 -21.03 13.17 10.92
N THR A 84 -21.09 14.22 10.09
CA THR A 84 -20.09 15.29 10.02
C THR A 84 -20.50 16.49 10.88
N LEU A 85 -19.61 16.94 11.76
CA LEU A 85 -19.83 18.15 12.56
C LEU A 85 -19.52 19.41 11.72
N LEU A 86 -20.54 20.25 11.53
CA LEU A 86 -20.46 21.55 10.91
C LEU A 86 -20.34 22.63 11.98
N VAL A 87 -19.35 23.52 11.83
CA VAL A 87 -19.07 24.63 12.75
C VAL A 87 -19.05 25.97 12.01
N PRO A 88 -19.31 27.10 12.69
CA PRO A 88 -19.17 28.43 12.13
C PRO A 88 -17.79 28.68 11.52
N LEU A 89 -17.76 28.95 10.21
CA LEU A 89 -16.54 29.18 9.43
C LEU A 89 -15.64 30.26 10.05
N ARG A 90 -16.23 31.39 10.45
CA ARG A 90 -15.46 32.50 11.02
C ARG A 90 -14.75 32.08 12.31
N SER A 91 -15.49 31.46 13.23
CA SER A 91 -14.96 31.03 14.52
C SER A 91 -13.81 30.03 14.36
N ILE A 92 -13.98 29.02 13.50
CA ILE A 92 -12.91 28.04 13.28
C ILE A 92 -11.72 28.64 12.52
N ALA A 93 -11.94 29.49 11.52
CA ALA A 93 -10.85 30.13 10.79
C ALA A 93 -10.00 31.03 11.69
N GLU A 94 -10.63 31.84 12.54
CA GLU A 94 -9.93 32.69 13.50
C GLU A 94 -9.12 31.85 14.49
N ALA A 95 -9.72 30.78 15.04
CA ALA A 95 -9.05 29.90 15.99
C ALA A 95 -7.85 29.17 15.39
N LEU A 96 -7.90 28.85 14.10
CA LEU A 96 -6.80 28.23 13.37
C LEU A 96 -5.78 29.22 12.82
N GLY A 97 -6.06 30.53 12.88
CA GLY A 97 -5.24 31.57 12.27
C GLY A 97 -5.35 31.64 10.74
N ALA A 98 -6.43 31.12 10.16
CA ALA A 98 -6.69 31.16 8.73
C ALA A 98 -7.41 32.46 8.33
N THR A 99 -7.04 33.01 7.18
CA THR A 99 -7.75 34.14 6.57
C THR A 99 -8.87 33.62 5.68
N VAL A 100 -10.02 34.29 5.64
CA VAL A 100 -11.19 33.87 4.85
C VAL A 100 -11.67 35.03 3.99
N ASP A 101 -11.86 34.76 2.70
CA ASP A 101 -12.51 35.63 1.75
C ASP A 101 -13.81 34.97 1.24
N TYR A 102 -14.82 35.79 0.98
CA TYR A 102 -16.12 35.34 0.46
C TYR A 102 -16.48 36.13 -0.79
N ASP A 103 -16.50 35.45 -1.93
CA ASP A 103 -17.01 36.04 -3.17
C ASP A 103 -18.54 35.90 -3.20
N GLY A 104 -19.23 36.98 -2.83
CA GLY A 104 -20.70 37.04 -2.85
C GLY A 104 -21.33 36.91 -4.24
N THR A 105 -20.54 37.01 -5.32
CA THR A 105 -20.99 36.90 -6.71
C THR A 105 -20.89 35.46 -7.22
N ALA A 106 -19.79 34.77 -6.90
CA ALA A 106 -19.58 33.36 -7.25
C ALA A 106 -20.18 32.40 -6.21
N GLY A 107 -20.50 32.88 -5.02
CA GLY A 107 -20.97 32.06 -3.90
C GLY A 107 -19.86 31.20 -3.27
N SER A 108 -18.60 31.47 -3.60
CA SER A 108 -17.44 30.70 -3.13
C SER A 108 -16.78 31.35 -1.92
N ILE A 109 -16.19 30.50 -1.08
CA ILE A 109 -15.42 30.83 0.11
C ILE A 109 -13.99 30.38 -0.15
N THR A 110 -13.02 31.25 0.07
CA THR A 110 -11.59 30.91 -0.01
C THR A 110 -10.96 31.13 1.36
N ALA A 111 -10.37 30.10 1.93
CA ALA A 111 -9.63 30.18 3.19
C ALA A 111 -8.13 29.89 2.95
N VAL A 112 -7.24 30.68 3.56
CA VAL A 112 -5.78 30.58 3.35
C VAL A 112 -5.01 30.68 4.67
N LYS A 113 -4.04 29.78 4.87
CA LYS A 113 -3.08 29.79 6.00
C LYS A 113 -1.78 29.07 5.60
N ASP A 114 -0.62 29.63 5.92
CA ASP A 114 0.71 28.99 5.74
C ASP A 114 0.95 28.36 4.35
N GLY A 115 0.44 29.00 3.29
CA GLY A 115 0.54 28.50 1.91
C GLY A 115 -0.54 27.50 1.50
N ASN A 116 -1.30 26.96 2.46
CA ASN A 116 -2.47 26.12 2.20
C ASN A 116 -3.69 26.97 1.87
N ARG A 117 -4.45 26.54 0.86
CA ARG A 117 -5.67 27.18 0.36
C ARG A 117 -6.81 26.17 0.28
N VAL A 118 -7.99 26.58 0.71
CA VAL A 118 -9.22 25.80 0.66
C VAL A 118 -10.31 26.64 0.00
N ASP A 119 -10.91 26.13 -1.06
CA ASP A 119 -12.06 26.74 -1.73
C ASP A 119 -13.31 25.89 -1.50
N LEU A 120 -14.36 26.52 -0.99
CA LEU A 120 -15.62 25.90 -0.56
C LEU A 120 -16.80 26.61 -1.21
N THR A 121 -17.85 25.85 -1.55
CA THR A 121 -19.12 26.43 -2.02
C THR A 121 -20.27 25.90 -1.17
N PRO A 122 -21.04 26.75 -0.46
CA PRO A 122 -22.21 26.29 0.29
C PRO A 122 -23.20 25.52 -0.58
N GLY A 123 -23.65 24.37 -0.09
CA GLY A 123 -24.52 23.43 -0.79
C GLY A 123 -23.80 22.46 -1.74
N SER A 124 -22.48 22.57 -1.89
CA SER A 124 -21.67 21.64 -2.69
C SER A 124 -20.77 20.79 -1.78
N VAL A 125 -20.76 19.48 -2.02
CA VAL A 125 -19.72 18.58 -1.45
C VAL A 125 -18.42 18.66 -2.23
N ASN A 126 -18.39 19.27 -3.41
CA ASN A 126 -17.15 19.50 -4.14
C ASN A 126 -16.48 20.78 -3.61
N ALA A 127 -15.23 20.62 -3.19
CA ALA A 127 -14.33 21.65 -2.69
C ALA A 127 -13.00 21.57 -3.45
N GLU A 128 -12.11 22.54 -3.24
CA GLU A 128 -10.71 22.43 -3.67
C GLU A 128 -9.79 22.65 -2.47
N LYS A 129 -8.72 21.85 -2.38
CA LYS A 129 -7.61 22.04 -1.45
C LYS A 129 -6.33 22.16 -2.27
N ASN A 130 -5.62 23.27 -2.13
CA ASN A 130 -4.39 23.58 -2.89
C ASN A 130 -4.56 23.38 -4.41
N GLY A 131 -5.73 23.77 -4.94
CA GLY A 131 -6.08 23.64 -6.37
C GLY A 131 -6.44 22.21 -6.82
N LYS A 132 -6.45 21.23 -5.92
CA LYS A 132 -6.94 19.87 -6.19
C LYS A 132 -8.39 19.73 -5.71
N ALA A 133 -9.26 19.18 -6.55
CA ALA A 133 -10.64 18.91 -6.17
C ALA A 133 -10.70 17.86 -5.05
N VAL A 134 -11.54 18.10 -4.04
CA VAL A 134 -11.78 17.21 -2.90
C VAL A 134 -13.29 17.08 -2.68
N GLN A 135 -13.75 15.88 -2.35
CA GLN A 135 -15.14 15.63 -1.98
C GLN A 135 -15.31 15.64 -0.45
N LEU A 136 -16.21 16.47 0.04
CA LEU A 136 -16.51 16.64 1.46
C LEU A 136 -17.53 15.60 1.93
N ALA A 137 -17.35 15.11 3.16
CA ALA A 137 -18.33 14.23 3.81
C ALA A 137 -19.70 14.90 4.02
N ALA A 138 -19.73 16.23 4.17
CA ALA A 138 -20.95 17.03 4.15
C ALA A 138 -20.71 18.38 3.48
N ALA A 139 -21.69 18.90 2.75
CA ALA A 139 -21.59 20.21 2.12
C ALA A 139 -21.56 21.32 3.19
N PRO A 140 -20.83 22.44 2.99
CA PRO A 140 -20.99 23.63 3.80
C PRO A 140 -22.43 24.14 3.70
N VAL A 141 -23.00 24.61 4.80
CA VAL A 141 -24.41 25.03 4.86
C VAL A 141 -24.52 26.47 5.27
N ARG A 142 -25.40 27.21 4.60
CA ARG A 142 -25.77 28.57 5.00
C ARG A 142 -26.88 28.50 6.04
N ASP A 143 -26.61 29.01 7.23
CA ASP A 143 -27.54 29.07 8.35
C ASP A 143 -27.71 30.55 8.79
N GLY A 144 -28.72 31.21 8.24
CA GLY A 144 -28.88 32.66 8.34
C GLY A 144 -27.69 33.39 7.71
N ASP A 145 -27.04 34.26 8.48
CA ASP A 145 -25.86 35.02 8.06
C ASP A 145 -24.53 34.26 8.30
N THR A 146 -24.59 33.06 8.88
CA THR A 146 -23.43 32.23 9.19
C THR A 146 -23.29 31.13 8.14
N VAL A 147 -22.07 30.86 7.69
CA VAL A 147 -21.75 29.62 6.96
C VAL A 147 -21.16 28.63 7.95
N LEU A 148 -21.74 27.43 7.99
CA LEU A 148 -21.21 26.30 8.72
C LEU A 148 -20.41 25.42 7.77
N VAL A 149 -19.19 25.05 8.15
CA VAL A 149 -18.28 24.21 7.37
C VAL A 149 -17.94 22.93 8.12
N PRO A 150 -17.65 21.82 7.42
CA PRO A 150 -17.13 20.61 8.06
C PRO A 150 -15.87 20.93 8.87
N LEU A 151 -15.97 20.84 10.20
CA LEU A 151 -14.90 21.20 11.12
C LEU A 151 -13.61 20.46 10.78
N ARG A 152 -13.73 19.14 10.58
CA ARG A 152 -12.57 18.28 10.35
C ARG A 152 -11.85 18.62 9.06
N PHE A 153 -12.53 18.61 7.92
CA PHE A 153 -11.92 18.98 6.64
C PHE A 153 -11.24 20.35 6.74
N PHE A 154 -11.94 21.34 7.31
CA PHE A 154 -11.40 22.69 7.42
C PHE A 154 -10.16 22.75 8.33
N ALA A 155 -10.17 22.07 9.48
CA ALA A 155 -9.04 22.01 10.40
C ALA A 155 -7.85 21.23 9.82
N GLU A 156 -8.09 20.05 9.25
CA GLU A 156 -7.06 19.18 8.69
C GLU A 156 -6.40 19.80 7.46
N ALA A 157 -7.16 20.54 6.65
CA ALA A 157 -6.59 21.31 5.53
C ALA A 157 -5.61 22.40 5.98
N PHE A 158 -5.67 22.82 7.26
CA PHE A 158 -4.75 23.77 7.87
C PHE A 158 -3.81 23.13 8.91
N GLY A 159 -3.63 21.81 8.83
CA GLY A 159 -2.62 21.07 9.58
C GLY A 159 -3.01 20.75 11.03
N THR A 160 -4.31 20.81 11.35
CA THR A 160 -4.84 20.56 12.69
C THR A 160 -5.64 19.26 12.68
N ALA A 161 -5.21 18.26 13.45
CA ALA A 161 -5.99 17.03 13.56
C ALA A 161 -7.21 17.25 14.46
N VAL A 162 -8.32 16.59 14.12
CA VAL A 162 -9.54 16.64 14.91
C VAL A 162 -9.77 15.31 15.58
N LYS A 163 -10.06 15.33 16.89
CA LYS A 163 -10.47 14.16 17.68
C LYS A 163 -11.86 14.36 18.24
N TRP A 164 -12.61 13.28 18.30
CA TRP A 164 -13.92 13.23 18.95
C TRP A 164 -13.88 12.39 20.23
N ASP A 165 -14.40 12.95 21.32
CA ASP A 165 -14.73 12.24 22.56
C ASP A 165 -16.25 12.14 22.69
N GLY A 166 -16.78 10.97 22.31
CA GLY A 166 -18.20 10.68 22.36
C GLY A 166 -18.81 10.63 23.76
N ALA A 167 -18.03 10.28 24.77
CA ALA A 167 -18.50 10.22 26.15
C ALA A 167 -18.67 11.63 26.74
N ALA A 168 -17.75 12.54 26.40
CA ALA A 168 -17.77 13.93 26.86
C ALA A 168 -18.52 14.90 25.92
N LYS A 169 -19.00 14.43 24.77
CA LYS A 169 -19.53 15.26 23.68
C LYS A 169 -18.57 16.40 23.30
N ARG A 170 -17.28 16.10 23.22
CA ARG A 170 -16.20 17.08 23.00
C ARG A 170 -15.47 16.80 21.70
N VAL A 171 -15.29 17.82 20.87
CA VAL A 171 -14.36 17.80 19.73
C VAL A 171 -13.14 18.63 20.07
N THR A 172 -11.94 18.08 19.87
CA THR A 172 -10.67 18.83 19.99
C THR A 172 -10.01 18.93 18.63
N ALA A 173 -9.55 20.12 18.27
CA ALA A 173 -8.76 20.39 17.07
C ALA A 173 -7.40 20.95 17.52
N GLU A 174 -6.31 20.19 17.33
CA GLU A 174 -5.00 20.53 17.87
C GLU A 174 -3.93 20.60 16.77
N SER A 175 -3.21 21.74 16.70
CA SER A 175 -2.01 21.88 15.85
C SER A 175 -0.75 21.45 16.61
N GLU A 176 0.06 20.61 15.96
CA GLU A 176 1.47 20.21 16.19
C GLU A 176 1.96 19.75 17.59
N ASP A 177 1.38 20.15 18.73
CA ASP A 177 2.01 19.93 20.05
C ASP A 177 1.32 18.92 20.99
N TYR A 178 0.08 18.47 20.72
CA TYR A 178 -0.72 17.73 21.72
C TYR A 178 -1.19 16.31 21.33
N LEU A 179 -0.97 15.85 20.09
CA LEU A 179 -1.41 14.50 19.73
C LEU A 179 -0.53 13.40 20.31
N LEU A 180 0.78 13.66 20.40
CA LEU A 180 1.76 12.74 20.97
C LEU A 180 2.78 13.50 21.82
N PRO A 181 3.16 12.99 22.99
CA PRO A 181 4.23 13.57 23.80
C PRO A 181 5.60 13.43 23.13
N ALA A 182 6.48 14.41 23.39
CA ALA A 182 7.89 14.35 23.01
C ALA A 182 8.69 13.46 23.96
N VAL A 183 9.72 12.78 23.45
CA VAL A 183 10.69 12.07 24.29
C VAL A 183 11.46 13.07 25.17
N GLY A 184 11.86 14.22 24.63
CA GLY A 184 12.38 15.38 25.37
C GLY A 184 13.79 15.24 25.97
N SER A 185 14.21 14.05 26.39
CA SER A 185 15.57 13.80 26.90
C SER A 185 15.99 12.33 26.80
N TYR A 186 17.30 12.07 26.89
CA TYR A 186 17.83 10.71 27.01
C TYR A 186 17.32 9.99 28.26
N ALA A 187 17.20 10.68 29.40
CA ALA A 187 16.67 10.10 30.64
C ALA A 187 15.23 9.61 30.45
N LYS A 188 14.39 10.40 29.76
CA LYS A 188 13.03 10.00 29.44
C LYS A 188 12.99 8.87 28.40
N LEU A 189 13.87 8.87 27.40
CA LEU A 189 14.01 7.73 26.50
C LEU A 189 14.28 6.43 27.28
N LYS A 190 15.22 6.45 28.25
CA LYS A 190 15.50 5.29 29.10
C LYS A 190 14.28 4.84 29.89
N GLU A 191 13.53 5.78 30.46
CA GLU A 191 12.29 5.48 31.17
C GLU A 191 11.26 4.80 30.24
N LEU A 192 11.05 5.34 29.04
CA LEU A 192 10.13 4.80 28.04
C LEU A 192 10.57 3.41 27.58
N LEU A 193 11.86 3.20 27.29
CA LEU A 193 12.39 1.89 26.91
C LEU A 193 12.35 0.90 28.07
N ALA A 194 12.53 1.33 29.31
CA ALA A 194 12.36 0.44 30.47
C ALA A 194 10.91 -0.05 30.60
N ALA A 195 9.94 0.84 30.32
CA ALA A 195 8.51 0.53 30.28
C ALA A 195 8.05 -0.18 29.01
N ALA A 196 8.82 -0.11 27.92
CA ALA A 196 8.56 -0.84 26.70
C ALA A 196 8.52 -2.34 27.02
N GLN A 197 7.35 -2.94 26.78
CA GLN A 197 7.14 -4.38 26.82
C GLN A 197 7.80 -4.98 25.58
N ASP A 198 9.13 -4.97 25.53
CA ASP A 198 9.89 -5.82 24.62
C ASP A 198 9.80 -7.27 25.13
N GLU A 199 8.59 -7.81 25.17
CA GLU A 199 8.38 -9.23 25.44
C GLU A 199 8.73 -10.01 24.18
N GLY A 200 10.04 -10.24 24.02
CA GLY A 200 10.56 -11.28 23.14
C GLY A 200 10.72 -10.89 21.69
N ILE A 201 11.43 -9.80 21.40
CA ILE A 201 12.34 -9.84 20.24
C ILE A 201 13.48 -10.80 20.60
N VAL A 202 13.26 -12.09 20.39
CA VAL A 202 14.37 -13.01 20.12
C VAL A 202 14.87 -12.64 18.72
N ILE A 203 15.69 -11.58 18.60
CA ILE A 203 16.67 -11.53 17.51
C ILE A 203 17.86 -12.37 17.99
N GLY A 204 17.75 -13.68 17.78
CA GLY A 204 18.93 -14.49 17.51
C GLY A 204 19.13 -14.50 16.00
N PRO A 205 20.34 -14.25 15.48
CA PRO A 205 20.68 -14.75 14.16
C PRO A 205 20.61 -16.28 14.23
N THR A 206 20.04 -16.91 13.20
CA THR A 206 19.80 -18.36 13.07
C THR A 206 18.67 -18.95 13.92
N ASP A 207 17.43 -18.81 13.42
CA ASP A 207 16.54 -19.98 13.18
C ASP A 207 16.15 -20.11 11.68
N ARG A 208 16.97 -19.49 10.81
CA ARG A 208 17.29 -20.03 9.47
C ARG A 208 18.59 -20.85 9.51
N GLY A 209 18.73 -21.67 10.55
CA GLY A 209 19.76 -22.70 10.63
C GLY A 209 19.08 -24.05 10.44
N SER A 210 19.31 -24.67 9.29
CA SER A 210 19.07 -26.08 9.00
C SER A 210 18.82 -26.96 10.24
N LEU A 211 17.55 -27.27 10.51
CA LEU A 211 17.25 -28.61 10.98
C LEU A 211 17.47 -29.50 9.75
N GLN A 212 18.71 -29.99 9.60
CA GLN A 212 18.98 -31.15 8.79
C GLN A 212 18.34 -32.35 9.52
N LEU A 213 17.00 -32.40 9.51
CA LEU A 213 16.30 -33.67 9.57
C LEU A 213 16.57 -34.31 8.21
N LYS A 214 17.45 -35.31 8.20
CA LYS A 214 17.30 -36.38 7.22
C LYS A 214 15.92 -36.98 7.44
N GLY A 215 14.97 -36.58 6.62
CA GLY A 215 13.57 -37.00 6.68
C GLY A 215 12.68 -35.93 6.06
N ASP A 216 12.41 -36.09 4.77
CA ASP A 216 11.49 -35.27 3.98
C ASP A 216 10.13 -35.13 4.66
N ILE A 217 9.67 -33.90 4.96
CA ILE A 217 8.26 -33.44 4.98
C ILE A 217 8.21 -31.90 5.05
N ALA A 218 7.64 -31.34 3.98
CA ALA A 218 6.67 -30.24 3.82
C ALA A 218 6.62 -29.00 4.74
N VAL A 219 6.66 -27.84 4.03
CA VAL A 219 6.13 -26.48 4.31
C VAL A 219 6.83 -25.63 5.37
N GLN A 220 7.64 -24.68 4.90
CA GLN A 220 7.57 -23.25 5.26
C GLN A 220 8.63 -22.47 4.46
N ASP A 221 8.21 -21.44 3.72
CA ASP A 221 8.98 -20.20 3.74
C ASP A 221 8.04 -19.00 3.54
N GLN A 222 8.25 -18.00 4.39
CA GLN A 222 7.42 -16.80 4.52
C GLN A 222 7.95 -15.66 3.67
N ALA A 223 7.06 -14.92 3.03
CA ALA A 223 7.19 -13.49 2.75
C ALA A 223 5.82 -12.95 2.29
N GLY A 224 5.16 -12.16 3.14
CA GLY A 224 3.91 -11.46 2.83
C GLY A 224 4.14 -10.30 1.85
N SER A 225 3.18 -10.07 0.94
CA SER A 225 3.26 -9.01 -0.08
C SER A 225 1.90 -8.73 -0.75
N VAL A 226 1.72 -7.60 -1.46
CA VAL A 226 0.74 -6.57 -1.12
C VAL A 226 -0.07 -5.84 -2.25
N SER A 227 -1.32 -5.31 -2.04
CA SER A 227 -2.12 -4.29 -2.84
C SER A 227 -3.70 -4.34 -2.93
N VAL A 228 -4.55 -3.72 -2.09
CA VAL A 228 -6.02 -3.51 -2.39
C VAL A 228 -6.38 -2.79 -3.72
N GLN A 229 -7.65 -2.88 -4.16
CA GLN A 229 -8.39 -2.53 -5.39
C GLN A 229 -8.98 -1.11 -5.31
N LYS A 230 -9.43 -0.47 -6.40
CA LYS A 230 -10.24 -1.03 -7.49
C LYS A 230 -10.06 -0.32 -8.83
N SER A 231 -9.85 -1.17 -9.83
CA SER A 231 -10.10 -1.07 -11.27
C SER A 231 -11.17 -0.08 -11.78
N MET A 232 -10.69 0.88 -12.59
CA MET A 232 -11.13 1.01 -13.98
C MET A 232 -9.91 1.28 -14.87
N ALA A 233 -9.53 0.30 -15.69
CA ALA A 233 -8.96 0.63 -16.99
C ALA A 233 -10.14 1.08 -17.86
N ALA A 234 -10.25 2.40 -18.02
CA ALA A 234 -10.86 3.10 -19.15
C ALA A 234 -10.84 4.61 -18.82
N ALA A 235 -9.68 5.26 -18.95
CA ALA A 235 -9.68 6.68 -19.24
C ALA A 235 -9.95 6.82 -20.74
N ASP A 236 -11.22 6.97 -21.07
CA ASP A 236 -11.64 7.59 -22.33
C ASP A 236 -11.25 9.07 -22.25
N THR A 237 -9.96 9.34 -22.41
CA THR A 237 -9.41 10.66 -22.72
C THR A 237 -8.66 10.48 -24.02
N SER A 238 -9.25 10.96 -25.11
CA SER A 238 -8.58 11.11 -26.39
C SER A 238 -7.33 11.98 -26.19
N GLY A 239 -6.16 11.34 -25.95
CA GLY A 239 -4.88 12.02 -25.78
C GLY A 239 -3.87 11.40 -24.80
N SER A 240 -4.19 10.39 -23.98
CA SER A 240 -3.20 9.76 -23.09
C SER A 240 -2.23 8.86 -23.88
N PRO A 241 -0.92 8.83 -23.57
CA PRO A 241 0.03 7.99 -24.30
C PRO A 241 -0.20 6.49 -24.00
N ASP A 242 -0.27 5.66 -25.03
CA ASP A 242 -0.58 4.22 -24.96
C ASP A 242 0.63 3.40 -24.44
N TYR A 243 0.81 3.28 -23.12
CA TYR A 243 1.83 2.43 -22.51
C TYR A 243 1.39 1.89 -21.14
N SER A 244 2.04 0.82 -20.66
CA SER A 244 1.75 0.23 -19.35
C SER A 244 2.40 0.97 -18.19
N ALA A 245 1.66 1.17 -17.10
CA ALA A 245 2.18 1.60 -15.82
C ALA A 245 2.42 0.42 -14.86
N THR A 246 3.09 0.69 -13.73
CA THR A 246 3.18 -0.27 -12.61
C THR A 246 1.78 -0.58 -12.07
N ASN A 247 1.51 -1.84 -11.76
CA ASN A 247 0.31 -2.24 -11.05
C ASN A 247 0.38 -1.73 -9.59
N VAL A 248 -0.44 -0.76 -9.23
CA VAL A 248 -0.45 -0.09 -7.91
C VAL A 248 -1.64 -0.51 -7.07
N GLN A 249 -1.57 -0.27 -5.75
CA GLN A 249 -2.70 -0.46 -4.86
C GLN A 249 -3.81 0.58 -5.03
N VAL A 250 -3.49 1.87 -4.90
CA VAL A 250 -4.47 2.95 -4.89
C VAL A 250 -4.19 3.88 -6.08
N GLU A 251 -5.25 4.27 -6.79
CA GLU A 251 -5.13 5.26 -7.85
C GLU A 251 -4.60 6.59 -7.30
N GLY A 252 -3.69 7.23 -8.03
CA GLY A 252 -3.04 8.48 -7.60
C GLY A 252 -1.94 8.31 -6.55
N VAL A 253 -1.73 7.10 -6.02
CA VAL A 253 -0.65 6.75 -5.11
C VAL A 253 0.30 5.78 -5.83
N ASP A 254 1.35 6.32 -6.45
CA ASP A 254 2.31 5.50 -7.17
C ASP A 254 3.23 4.74 -6.19
N GLU A 255 3.68 3.57 -6.62
CA GLU A 255 4.61 2.70 -5.89
C GLU A 255 5.89 2.52 -6.69
N GLY A 256 7.03 2.50 -6.00
CA GLY A 256 8.34 2.31 -6.62
C GLY A 256 8.44 0.93 -7.26
N ASP A 257 9.11 0.81 -8.41
CA ASP A 257 9.41 -0.48 -9.03
C ASP A 257 10.84 -0.50 -9.57
N VAL A 258 11.35 -1.67 -9.92
CA VAL A 258 12.66 -1.82 -10.57
C VAL A 258 12.65 -1.38 -12.02
N VAL A 259 11.49 -1.27 -12.64
CA VAL A 259 11.31 -0.80 -14.03
C VAL A 259 10.16 0.20 -14.09
N LYS A 260 10.37 1.33 -14.77
CA LYS A 260 9.33 2.31 -15.14
C LYS A 260 9.48 2.70 -16.60
N THR A 261 8.41 3.22 -17.20
CA THR A 261 8.44 3.81 -18.54
C THR A 261 7.57 5.07 -18.58
N ASP A 262 7.96 6.02 -19.43
CA ASP A 262 7.18 7.22 -19.79
C ASP A 262 6.59 7.12 -21.21
N GLY A 263 6.57 5.91 -21.79
CA GLY A 263 6.10 5.65 -23.16
C GLY A 263 7.11 5.98 -24.25
N GLN A 264 8.27 6.56 -23.93
CA GLN A 264 9.37 6.79 -24.88
C GLN A 264 10.68 6.17 -24.40
N PHE A 265 10.89 6.16 -23.10
CA PHE A 265 12.05 5.61 -22.42
C PHE A 265 11.65 4.54 -21.41
N ILE A 266 12.57 3.62 -21.17
CA ILE A 266 12.54 2.63 -20.09
C ILE A 266 13.64 2.98 -19.11
N TYR A 267 13.30 2.98 -17.83
CA TYR A 267 14.19 3.24 -16.72
C TYR A 267 14.25 1.96 -15.88
N GLN A 268 15.44 1.36 -15.76
CA GLN A 268 15.61 0.06 -15.12
C GLN A 268 16.72 0.08 -14.07
N VAL A 269 16.42 -0.40 -12.87
CA VAL A 269 17.42 -0.79 -11.88
C VAL A 269 18.15 -2.02 -12.38
N ASN A 270 19.45 -1.88 -12.63
CA ASN A 270 20.31 -2.93 -13.16
C ASN A 270 21.58 -3.08 -12.30
N GLY A 271 21.53 -3.99 -11.32
CA GLY A 271 22.55 -4.09 -10.28
C GLY A 271 22.73 -2.76 -9.54
N LYS A 272 23.93 -2.16 -9.60
CA LYS A 272 24.24 -0.83 -9.02
C LYS A 272 24.19 0.31 -10.03
N ARG A 273 23.36 0.15 -11.06
CA ARG A 273 23.24 1.13 -12.14
C ARG A 273 21.77 1.37 -12.43
N ILE A 274 21.45 2.56 -12.91
CA ILE A 274 20.15 2.84 -13.53
C ILE A 274 20.37 2.96 -15.02
N MET A 275 19.70 2.12 -15.79
CA MET A 275 19.71 2.16 -17.25
C MET A 275 18.60 3.09 -17.71
N ILE A 276 18.92 4.02 -18.62
CA ILE A 276 17.91 4.80 -19.35
C ILE A 276 18.01 4.40 -20.82
N VAL A 277 16.96 3.75 -21.31
CA VAL A 277 16.88 3.18 -22.65
C VAL A 277 15.84 3.96 -23.42
N ARG A 278 16.19 4.54 -24.58
CA ARG A 278 15.16 4.97 -25.54
C ARG A 278 14.49 3.70 -26.05
N ALA A 279 13.21 3.56 -25.80
CA ALA A 279 12.43 2.37 -26.11
C ALA A 279 11.65 2.51 -27.42
N ALA A 280 11.03 3.68 -27.64
CA ALA A 280 10.22 3.95 -28.83
C ALA A 280 10.90 4.95 -29.79
N PRO A 281 10.72 4.80 -31.12
CA PRO A 281 10.16 3.62 -31.79
C PRO A 281 11.07 2.39 -31.60
N GLU A 282 10.51 1.18 -31.67
CA GLU A 282 11.23 -0.06 -31.30
C GLU A 282 12.46 -0.36 -32.18
N ASP A 283 12.47 0.10 -33.43
CA ASP A 283 13.61 -0.01 -34.36
C ASP A 283 14.77 0.92 -34.00
N GLY A 284 14.50 1.96 -33.20
CA GLY A 284 15.46 2.92 -32.66
C GLY A 284 15.88 2.66 -31.22
N MET A 285 15.53 1.49 -30.67
CA MET A 285 15.80 1.13 -29.27
C MET A 285 17.30 1.15 -28.97
N ALA A 286 17.72 1.96 -27.99
CA ALA A 286 19.12 2.14 -27.66
C ALA A 286 19.32 2.53 -26.19
N LEU A 287 20.45 2.11 -25.61
CA LEU A 287 20.89 2.57 -24.31
C LEU A 287 21.40 4.02 -24.42
N GLU A 288 20.69 4.96 -23.80
CA GLU A 288 20.96 6.40 -23.91
C GLU A 288 21.91 6.88 -22.83
N SER A 289 21.73 6.39 -21.60
CA SER A 289 22.64 6.67 -20.51
C SER A 289 22.62 5.58 -19.45
N VAL A 290 23.69 5.57 -18.65
CA VAL A 290 23.86 4.71 -17.50
C VAL A 290 24.24 5.59 -16.33
N ILE A 291 23.38 5.63 -15.31
CA ILE A 291 23.71 6.25 -14.03
C ILE A 291 24.44 5.21 -13.20
N SER A 292 25.78 5.30 -13.17
CA SER A 292 26.61 4.47 -12.30
C SER A 292 26.50 4.98 -10.86
N LEU A 293 25.99 4.14 -9.96
CA LEU A 293 25.94 4.47 -8.54
C LEU A 293 27.29 4.06 -7.92
N GLU A 294 28.27 4.96 -8.04
CA GLU A 294 29.68 4.74 -7.62
C GLU A 294 29.86 4.52 -6.11
N ASP A 295 28.82 4.76 -5.32
CA ASP A 295 28.79 4.45 -3.91
C ASP A 295 28.72 2.94 -3.69
N ALA A 296 29.87 2.34 -3.34
CA ALA A 296 29.98 0.91 -3.11
C ALA A 296 29.05 0.39 -1.99
N ALA A 297 28.59 1.24 -1.08
CA ALA A 297 27.65 0.85 -0.02
C ALA A 297 26.19 0.90 -0.46
N PHE A 298 25.85 1.68 -1.48
CA PHE A 298 24.48 1.86 -1.97
C PHE A 298 24.04 0.75 -2.92
N THR A 299 22.84 0.23 -2.67
CA THR A 299 22.16 -0.75 -3.51
C THR A 299 20.76 -0.22 -3.85
N PRO A 300 20.50 0.20 -5.10
CA PRO A 300 19.17 0.65 -5.50
C PRO A 300 18.16 -0.50 -5.38
N ARG A 301 16.93 -0.18 -4.98
CA ARG A 301 15.83 -1.15 -4.83
C ARG A 301 14.65 -0.85 -5.74
N GLU A 302 14.35 0.43 -5.93
CA GLU A 302 13.20 0.87 -6.72
C GLU A 302 13.41 2.29 -7.23
N LEU A 303 12.60 2.68 -8.20
CA LEU A 303 12.59 4.00 -8.79
C LEU A 303 11.18 4.52 -9.09
N TYR A 304 11.08 5.84 -9.21
CA TYR A 304 9.93 6.58 -9.71
C TYR A 304 10.36 7.44 -10.89
N VAL A 305 9.46 7.61 -11.86
CA VAL A 305 9.64 8.53 -12.99
C VAL A 305 8.43 9.44 -13.05
N ASP A 306 8.67 10.75 -13.07
CA ASP A 306 7.63 11.77 -13.20
C ASP A 306 8.12 12.93 -14.06
N GLY A 307 7.62 13.01 -15.30
CA GLY A 307 8.07 14.00 -16.28
C GLY A 307 9.60 14.01 -16.46
N ASP A 308 10.24 15.06 -15.95
CA ASP A 308 11.71 15.24 -16.00
C ASP A 308 12.42 14.87 -14.68
N ARG A 309 11.78 14.07 -13.83
CA ARG A 309 12.32 13.61 -12.55
C ARG A 309 12.45 12.10 -12.50
N LEU A 310 13.60 11.64 -12.03
CA LEU A 310 13.87 10.25 -11.70
C LEU A 310 14.29 10.17 -10.23
N THR A 311 13.51 9.49 -9.41
CA THR A 311 13.84 9.25 -8.00
C THR A 311 14.27 7.81 -7.82
N VAL A 312 15.45 7.59 -7.25
CA VAL A 312 16.03 6.27 -6.98
C VAL A 312 16.13 6.08 -5.48
N ILE A 313 15.54 5.01 -4.97
CA ILE A 313 15.56 4.65 -3.55
C ILE A 313 16.30 3.34 -3.38
N GLY A 314 17.12 3.25 -2.35
CA GLY A 314 17.82 2.03 -2.03
C GLY A 314 18.36 1.98 -0.61
N THR A 315 19.01 0.87 -0.30
CA THR A 315 19.67 0.68 0.99
C THR A 315 21.15 0.98 0.86
N SER A 316 21.73 1.60 1.88
CA SER A 316 23.15 1.85 2.01
C SER A 316 23.64 1.30 3.36
N ARG A 317 24.95 1.15 3.50
CA ARG A 317 25.60 0.77 4.77
C ARG A 317 26.62 1.83 5.11
N VAL A 318 26.43 2.53 6.22
CA VAL A 318 27.43 3.49 6.66
C VAL A 318 28.57 2.72 7.30
N VAL A 319 29.75 2.78 6.68
CA VAL A 319 30.99 2.52 7.40
C VAL A 319 31.29 3.80 8.17
N ARG A 320 30.91 3.86 9.46
CA ARG A 320 31.32 4.97 10.34
C ARG A 320 32.85 4.88 10.53
N GLN A 321 33.61 5.40 9.56
CA GLN A 321 34.96 5.88 9.81
C GLN A 321 34.79 7.17 10.61
N GLU A 322 35.64 7.39 11.61
CA GLU A 322 35.60 8.50 12.59
C GLU A 322 34.89 8.15 13.91
N THR A 323 35.69 8.13 14.99
CA THR A 323 35.42 7.91 16.43
C THR A 323 35.65 6.54 17.06
N ARG A 324 36.12 5.51 16.34
CA ARG A 324 36.68 4.33 17.02
C ARG A 324 38.16 4.55 17.35
N SER A 325 38.45 5.29 18.43
CA SER A 325 39.77 5.23 19.06
C SER A 325 40.08 3.77 19.35
N GLU A 326 41.13 3.25 18.73
CA GLU A 326 41.63 1.90 18.92
C GLU A 326 42.14 1.70 20.35
N VAL A 327 41.22 1.52 21.31
CA VAL A 327 41.56 0.87 22.58
C VAL A 327 41.38 -0.61 22.36
N SER A 328 42.37 -1.23 21.72
CA SER A 328 42.52 -2.68 21.76
C SER A 328 42.77 -3.07 23.22
N PRO A 329 41.89 -3.85 23.89
CA PRO A 329 42.19 -4.32 25.23
C PRO A 329 43.45 -5.18 25.14
N ALA A 330 44.44 -4.89 25.99
CA ALA A 330 45.67 -5.65 26.08
C ALA A 330 45.35 -7.14 26.22
N LYS A 331 46.11 -7.96 25.49
CA LYS A 331 45.88 -9.38 25.26
C LYS A 331 46.10 -10.29 26.48
N ASP A 332 46.27 -9.74 27.68
CA ASP A 332 46.76 -10.49 28.82
C ASP A 332 45.78 -10.51 30.00
N SER A 333 45.42 -11.75 30.37
CA SER A 333 44.79 -12.20 31.62
C SER A 333 43.34 -11.76 31.90
N LEU A 334 42.38 -12.60 31.49
CA LEU A 334 41.15 -12.78 32.28
C LEU A 334 41.11 -14.22 32.80
N PRO A 335 40.99 -14.44 34.13
CA PRO A 335 40.88 -15.77 34.72
C PRO A 335 39.58 -16.45 34.28
N VAL A 336 39.71 -17.72 33.94
CA VAL A 336 38.59 -18.61 33.62
C VAL A 336 37.96 -19.05 34.94
N GLU A 337 36.88 -18.39 35.38
CA GLU A 337 35.82 -19.03 36.17
C GLU A 337 34.55 -18.16 36.22
N SER A 338 33.46 -18.73 35.68
CA SER A 338 32.05 -18.42 35.92
C SER A 338 31.58 -16.95 35.89
N SER A 339 31.19 -16.49 34.71
CA SER A 339 29.79 -16.03 34.53
C SER A 339 29.38 -16.20 33.07
N ILE A 340 28.39 -17.07 32.84
CA ILE A 340 27.68 -17.23 31.56
C ILE A 340 26.81 -15.99 31.25
N ALA A 341 26.95 -14.91 32.04
CA ALA A 341 26.21 -13.65 31.95
C ALA A 341 27.04 -12.47 31.39
N ALA A 342 28.33 -12.65 31.07
CA ALA A 342 29.15 -11.58 30.51
C ALA A 342 29.77 -11.99 29.18
N LYS A 343 29.48 -11.22 28.12
CA LYS A 343 30.11 -11.23 26.78
C LYS A 343 29.61 -12.26 25.77
N ARG A 344 28.30 -12.36 25.55
CA ARG A 344 27.83 -12.39 24.15
C ARG A 344 27.87 -10.95 23.66
N LEU A 345 29.04 -10.54 23.15
CA LEU A 345 29.17 -9.35 22.30
C LEU A 345 28.26 -9.56 21.09
N ILE A 346 27.01 -9.09 21.18
CA ILE A 346 26.13 -8.93 20.03
C ILE A 346 26.85 -7.90 19.16
N ALA A 347 27.38 -8.33 18.01
CA ALA A 347 27.98 -7.44 17.05
C ALA A 347 26.99 -6.29 16.75
N PRO A 348 27.43 -5.03 16.67
CA PRO A 348 26.55 -3.95 16.27
C PRO A 348 25.93 -4.34 14.92
N PHE A 349 24.60 -4.38 14.87
CA PHE A 349 23.86 -4.44 13.61
C PHE A 349 24.45 -3.32 12.75
N GLY A 350 25.05 -3.66 11.60
CA GLY A 350 25.64 -2.62 10.75
C GLY A 350 24.59 -1.56 10.44
N ASP A 351 24.95 -0.29 10.58
CA ASP A 351 24.03 0.85 10.40
C ASP A 351 23.53 0.88 8.96
N ALA A 352 22.42 0.20 8.70
CA ALA A 352 21.70 0.30 7.45
C ALA A 352 21.08 1.70 7.37
N THR A 353 21.19 2.30 6.20
CA THR A 353 20.56 3.58 5.88
C THR A 353 19.69 3.42 4.64
N VAL A 354 18.73 4.32 4.50
CA VAL A 354 17.91 4.45 3.30
C VAL A 354 18.36 5.70 2.58
N LYS A 355 18.76 5.55 1.31
CA LYS A 355 19.24 6.64 0.48
C LYS A 355 18.29 6.88 -0.68
N ILE A 356 17.95 8.15 -0.87
CA ILE A 356 17.05 8.67 -1.90
C ILE A 356 17.86 9.63 -2.76
N ARG A 357 17.87 9.42 -4.08
CA ARG A 357 18.52 10.30 -5.05
C ARG A 357 17.51 10.75 -6.10
N VAL A 358 17.33 12.06 -6.22
CA VAL A 358 16.46 12.68 -7.23
C VAL A 358 17.34 13.26 -8.33
N TYR A 359 17.08 12.85 -9.56
CA TYR A 359 17.78 13.29 -10.76
C TYR A 359 16.86 14.12 -11.64
N ASP A 360 17.41 15.18 -12.23
CA ASP A 360 16.86 15.83 -13.42
C ASP A 360 17.22 14.97 -14.64
N ILE A 361 16.20 14.55 -15.38
CA ILE A 361 16.32 13.75 -16.59
C ILE A 361 15.80 14.48 -17.83
N ALA A 362 15.56 15.81 -17.79
CA ALA A 362 15.14 16.60 -18.96
C ALA A 362 15.99 16.30 -20.20
N ASP A 363 17.31 16.16 -20.02
CA ASP A 363 18.21 15.49 -20.96
C ASP A 363 18.51 14.06 -20.52
N ARG A 364 17.81 13.08 -21.10
CA ARG A 364 17.96 11.64 -20.77
C ARG A 364 19.36 11.09 -21.06
N LYS A 365 20.17 11.77 -21.88
CA LYS A 365 21.57 11.40 -22.16
C LYS A 365 22.54 11.87 -21.08
N ALA A 366 22.16 12.89 -20.31
CA ALA A 366 22.97 13.47 -19.26
C ALA A 366 22.15 13.72 -17.98
N PRO A 367 21.66 12.66 -17.30
CA PRO A 367 20.98 12.81 -16.01
C PRO A 367 21.84 13.54 -14.98
N LYS A 368 21.23 14.46 -14.23
CA LYS A 368 21.94 15.26 -13.21
C LYS A 368 21.35 15.02 -11.83
N LEU A 369 22.17 14.61 -10.88
CA LEU A 369 21.75 14.51 -9.48
C LEU A 369 21.39 15.91 -8.97
N MET A 370 20.16 16.09 -8.52
CA MET A 370 19.69 17.35 -7.94
C MET A 370 19.70 17.32 -6.42
N LYS A 371 19.27 16.20 -5.84
CA LYS A 371 19.02 16.06 -4.41
C LYS A 371 19.35 14.66 -3.94
N GLU A 372 20.09 14.55 -2.84
CA GLU A 372 20.33 13.33 -2.10
C GLU A 372 19.84 13.52 -0.66
N VAL A 373 19.01 12.58 -0.21
CA VAL A 373 18.53 12.48 1.17
C VAL A 373 18.91 11.09 1.67
N GLU A 374 19.41 10.99 2.89
CA GLU A 374 19.71 9.70 3.51
C GLU A 374 19.28 9.70 4.98
N THR A 375 18.56 8.64 5.37
CA THR A 375 18.07 8.45 6.75
C THR A 375 18.64 7.16 7.32
N GLU A 376 18.90 7.13 8.63
CA GLU A 376 19.19 5.87 9.32
C GLU A 376 17.98 4.92 9.32
N GLY A 377 18.26 3.62 9.38
CA GLY A 377 17.24 2.58 9.50
C GLY A 377 17.12 1.69 8.26
N SER A 378 16.28 0.68 8.41
CA SER A 378 15.93 -0.28 7.37
C SER A 378 14.71 0.20 6.60
N TYR A 379 14.82 0.23 5.28
CA TYR A 379 13.72 0.58 4.38
C TYR A 379 12.52 -0.36 4.57
N VAL A 380 11.33 0.21 4.77
CA VAL A 380 10.04 -0.50 4.86
C VAL A 380 9.34 -0.43 3.51
N THR A 381 8.92 0.78 3.10
CA THR A 381 8.29 1.03 1.80
C THR A 381 8.37 2.52 1.41
N SER A 382 7.89 2.88 0.23
CA SER A 382 7.70 4.27 -0.19
C SER A 382 6.41 4.45 -0.99
N ARG A 383 5.90 5.68 -1.04
CA ARG A 383 4.72 6.07 -1.82
C ARG A 383 4.98 7.42 -2.48
N ARG A 384 4.63 7.56 -3.77
CA ARG A 384 4.63 8.86 -4.44
C ARG A 384 3.21 9.36 -4.62
N ILE A 385 2.96 10.59 -4.18
CA ILE A 385 1.65 11.25 -4.27
C ILE A 385 1.88 12.64 -4.84
N GLY A 386 1.45 12.85 -6.09
CA GLY A 386 1.85 14.04 -6.86
C GLY A 386 3.37 14.10 -7.02
N GLU A 387 3.97 15.24 -6.65
CA GLU A 387 5.42 15.52 -6.74
C GLU A 387 6.20 15.08 -5.49
N GLU A 388 5.51 14.55 -4.48
CA GLU A 388 6.07 14.16 -3.20
C GLU A 388 6.35 12.66 -3.15
N VAL A 389 7.50 12.28 -2.60
CA VAL A 389 7.84 10.88 -2.28
C VAL A 389 7.98 10.74 -0.78
N TYR A 390 7.14 9.89 -0.19
CA TYR A 390 7.21 9.51 1.22
C TYR A 390 7.96 8.19 1.38
N VAL A 391 8.99 8.17 2.21
CA VAL A 391 9.84 7.01 2.49
C VAL A 391 9.74 6.64 3.96
N ILE A 392 9.46 5.37 4.23
CA ILE A 392 9.24 4.83 5.57
C ILE A 392 10.40 3.91 5.92
N ALA A 393 11.02 4.14 7.08
CA ALA A 393 12.15 3.36 7.58
C ALA A 393 12.03 3.06 9.08
N ASN A 394 12.53 1.89 9.50
CA ASN A 394 12.63 1.53 10.92
C ASN A 394 14.09 1.51 11.37
N ARG A 395 14.43 2.25 12.43
CA ARG A 395 15.73 2.18 13.10
C ARG A 395 15.58 1.50 14.47
N TYR A 396 16.02 0.24 14.57
CA TYR A 396 15.96 -0.51 15.82
C TYR A 396 16.99 -0.01 16.84
N LEU A 397 16.59 0.05 18.11
CA LEU A 397 17.41 0.50 19.22
C LEU A 397 18.01 -0.68 19.97
N ASN A 398 19.27 -0.57 20.38
CA ASN A 398 19.86 -1.50 21.34
C ASN A 398 19.38 -1.16 22.76
N ARG A 399 18.15 -1.59 23.09
CA ARG A 399 17.51 -1.36 24.40
C ARG A 399 18.42 -1.73 25.56
N TYR A 400 19.09 -2.89 25.48
CA TYR A 400 19.95 -3.38 26.56
C TYR A 400 21.13 -2.44 26.81
N ALA A 401 21.83 -2.00 25.76
CA ALA A 401 22.95 -1.07 25.89
C ALA A 401 22.51 0.30 26.45
N ILE A 402 21.37 0.82 26.00
CA ILE A 402 20.79 2.09 26.47
C ILE A 402 20.44 2.02 27.97
N LEU A 403 19.79 0.93 28.40
CA LEU A 403 19.41 0.76 29.81
C LEU A 403 20.63 0.61 30.74
N GLN A 404 21.75 0.09 30.23
CA GLN A 404 23.01 -0.08 30.99
C GLN A 404 23.93 1.14 31.00
N ASP A 405 23.57 2.24 30.32
CA ASP A 405 24.45 3.39 30.10
C ASP A 405 25.79 3.04 29.43
N ASN A 406 25.79 2.00 28.59
CA ASN A 406 26.91 1.70 27.71
C ASN A 406 26.86 2.69 26.53
N GLN A 407 27.31 3.93 26.78
CA GLN A 407 27.22 5.15 25.95
C GLN A 407 27.93 5.09 24.56
N GLU A 408 28.11 3.92 23.96
CA GLU A 408 28.85 3.76 22.69
C GLU A 408 28.01 4.02 21.43
N THR A 409 26.67 4.20 21.52
CA THR A 409 25.80 4.46 20.36
C THR A 409 24.89 5.67 20.56
N PRO A 410 24.86 6.66 19.64
CA PRO A 410 23.86 7.73 19.67
C PRO A 410 22.45 7.14 19.65
N ALA A 411 21.69 7.36 20.73
CA ALA A 411 20.36 6.79 20.90
C ALA A 411 19.26 7.56 20.13
N VAL A 412 19.63 8.52 19.28
CA VAL A 412 18.73 9.24 18.36
C VAL A 412 19.07 8.87 16.91
N PRO A 413 18.09 8.86 15.99
CA PRO A 413 18.37 8.65 14.58
C PRO A 413 19.02 9.88 13.96
N SER A 414 19.79 9.65 12.91
CA SER A 414 20.37 10.71 12.08
C SER A 414 19.85 10.67 10.65
N TYR A 415 19.88 11.82 10.00
CA TYR A 415 19.61 11.96 8.57
C TYR A 415 20.51 13.04 7.96
N ARG A 416 20.60 13.08 6.64
CA ARG A 416 21.30 14.14 5.91
C ARG A 416 20.55 14.50 4.64
N ASP A 417 20.63 15.77 4.28
CA ASP A 417 20.04 16.33 3.06
C ASP A 417 21.04 17.25 2.37
N SER A 418 21.29 16.97 1.09
CA SER A 418 22.16 17.77 0.22
C SER A 418 21.70 19.21 -0.03
N THR A 419 20.40 19.50 0.13
CA THR A 419 19.85 20.87 0.00
C THR A 419 20.20 21.76 1.20
N GLN A 420 20.66 21.15 2.29
CA GLN A 420 21.15 21.82 3.49
C GLN A 420 22.69 21.74 3.54
N SER A 421 23.26 21.21 4.63
CA SER A 421 24.72 21.06 4.79
C SER A 421 25.28 19.80 4.11
N GLY A 422 24.42 18.83 3.75
CA GLY A 422 24.82 17.48 3.35
C GLY A 422 25.49 16.65 4.45
N GLN A 423 25.66 17.20 5.65
CA GLN A 423 26.23 16.52 6.80
C GLN A 423 25.14 15.76 7.57
N TRP A 424 25.56 14.72 8.29
CA TRP A 424 24.68 14.03 9.21
C TRP A 424 24.21 14.97 10.31
N THR A 425 22.89 15.06 10.46
CA THR A 425 22.20 15.79 11.51
C THR A 425 21.50 14.78 12.41
N GLU A 426 21.77 14.86 13.70
CA GLU A 426 21.08 14.04 14.70
C GLU A 426 19.72 14.66 15.03
N ALA A 427 18.67 13.85 15.06
CA ALA A 427 17.38 14.29 15.57
C ALA A 427 17.51 14.69 17.05
N GLN A 428 16.82 15.77 17.44
CA GLN A 428 16.81 16.19 18.85
C GLN A 428 15.73 15.41 19.60
N TYR A 429 15.99 15.06 20.87
CA TYR A 429 14.97 14.39 21.70
C TYR A 429 13.65 15.17 21.79
N GLY A 430 13.72 16.51 21.72
CA GLY A 430 12.55 17.39 21.69
C GLY A 430 11.65 17.21 20.47
N ASP A 431 12.19 16.68 19.37
CA ASP A 431 11.48 16.51 18.10
C ASP A 431 10.96 15.07 17.92
N ILE A 432 11.49 14.12 18.69
CA ILE A 432 11.06 12.73 18.67
C ILE A 432 9.75 12.60 19.45
N ARG A 433 8.69 12.17 18.76
CA ARG A 433 7.38 11.88 19.38
C ARG A 433 7.30 10.41 19.77
N TYR A 434 6.44 10.04 20.71
CA TYR A 434 6.20 8.63 21.04
C TYR A 434 4.71 8.35 21.22
N PHE A 435 4.31 7.10 20.99
CA PHE A 435 2.93 6.64 21.18
C PHE A 435 2.74 6.20 22.64
N PRO A 436 1.96 6.92 23.46
CA PRO A 436 1.66 6.47 24.82
C PRO A 436 1.06 5.06 24.78
N GLU A 437 1.45 4.24 25.76
CA GLU A 437 1.03 2.84 25.90
C GLU A 437 1.51 1.89 24.79
N SER A 438 2.18 2.40 23.76
CA SER A 438 2.69 1.68 22.58
C SER A 438 4.18 1.95 22.39
N LEU A 439 4.94 1.56 23.40
CA LEU A 439 6.37 1.76 23.43
C LEU A 439 7.06 0.56 22.80
N TYR A 440 7.90 0.84 21.81
CA TYR A 440 8.69 -0.15 21.10
C TYR A 440 10.12 0.33 20.94
N SER A 441 11.09 -0.58 20.97
CA SER A 441 12.51 -0.28 20.85
C SER A 441 12.96 -0.04 19.40
N ALA A 442 12.25 0.82 18.68
CA ALA A 442 12.66 1.32 17.37
C ALA A 442 12.16 2.75 17.14
N TYR A 443 12.76 3.42 16.16
CA TYR A 443 12.22 4.64 15.59
C TYR A 443 11.59 4.34 14.23
N LEU A 444 10.33 4.74 14.08
CA LEU A 444 9.64 4.88 12.81
C LEU A 444 10.00 6.25 12.24
N MET A 445 10.67 6.26 11.10
CA MET A 445 11.04 7.46 10.38
C MET A 445 10.18 7.56 9.12
N VAL A 446 9.56 8.73 8.93
CA VAL A 446 8.83 9.07 7.70
C VAL A 446 9.48 10.31 7.10
N ALA A 447 10.17 10.12 5.99
CA ALA A 447 10.79 11.21 5.23
C ALA A 447 9.91 11.55 4.03
N GLY A 448 9.45 12.80 3.91
CA GLY A 448 8.83 13.29 2.70
C GLY A 448 9.78 14.18 1.90
N ILE A 449 9.82 13.92 0.60
CA ILE A 449 10.76 14.53 -0.33
C ILE A 449 9.98 15.14 -1.49
N ASP A 450 10.01 16.48 -1.55
CA ASP A 450 9.67 17.23 -2.75
C ASP A 450 10.69 16.89 -3.84
N THR A 451 10.21 16.29 -4.93
CA THR A 451 11.03 15.86 -6.07
C THR A 451 11.08 16.88 -7.20
N ALA A 452 10.18 17.87 -7.19
CA ALA A 452 10.16 18.92 -8.20
C ALA A 452 11.23 19.99 -7.93
N SER A 453 11.43 20.32 -6.65
CA SER A 453 12.38 21.33 -6.17
C SER A 453 13.74 20.75 -5.77
N SER A 454 14.81 21.42 -6.19
CA SER A 454 16.18 21.15 -5.71
C SER A 454 16.53 21.93 -4.43
N GLY A 455 15.66 22.80 -3.93
CA GLY A 455 15.94 23.71 -2.81
C GLY A 455 15.11 23.46 -1.55
N THR A 456 13.99 22.74 -1.66
CA THR A 456 13.13 22.39 -0.53
C THR A 456 13.80 21.26 0.27
N PRO A 457 14.11 21.44 1.57
CA PRO A 457 14.61 20.34 2.40
C PRO A 457 13.59 19.22 2.57
N ALA A 458 14.06 18.00 2.80
CA ALA A 458 13.23 16.88 3.21
C ALA A 458 12.69 17.10 4.62
N GLU A 459 11.42 16.73 4.81
CA GLU A 459 10.75 16.74 6.11
C GLU A 459 10.85 15.34 6.71
N VAL A 460 11.52 15.19 7.86
CA VAL A 460 11.76 13.88 8.50
C VAL A 460 11.06 13.85 9.85
N SER A 461 9.92 13.17 9.91
CA SER A 461 9.20 12.91 11.16
C SER A 461 9.74 11.65 11.85
N VAL A 462 9.98 11.73 13.15
CA VAL A 462 10.53 10.62 13.95
C VAL A 462 9.60 10.26 15.11
N TYR A 463 9.20 9.00 15.16
CA TYR A 463 8.34 8.45 16.21
C TYR A 463 9.02 7.25 16.88
N LEU A 464 9.03 7.19 18.21
CA LEU A 464 9.39 5.98 18.95
C LEU A 464 8.27 4.95 18.75
N GLY A 465 8.50 4.01 17.83
CA GLY A 465 7.54 3.09 17.25
C GLY A 465 8.12 2.36 16.04
N SER A 466 7.33 1.53 15.38
CA SER A 466 7.74 0.78 14.19
C SER A 466 6.55 0.61 13.24
N ALA A 467 6.82 0.31 11.98
CA ALA A 467 5.82 -0.09 11.00
C ALA A 467 6.21 -1.41 10.35
N ASP A 468 5.27 -2.32 10.14
CA ASP A 468 5.50 -3.57 9.40
C ASP A 468 4.81 -3.53 8.04
N ASN A 469 3.51 -3.20 8.04
CA ASN A 469 2.72 -3.01 6.84
C ASN A 469 2.28 -1.56 6.70
N VAL A 470 2.27 -1.04 5.47
CA VAL A 470 1.90 0.36 5.19
C VAL A 470 0.87 0.42 4.08
N PHE A 471 -0.25 1.07 4.35
CA PHE A 471 -1.25 1.48 3.37
C PHE A 471 -1.20 3.00 3.20
N ALA A 472 -1.49 3.51 2.01
CA ALA A 472 -1.63 4.94 1.79
C ALA A 472 -2.73 5.25 0.78
N SER A 473 -3.48 6.33 1.05
CA SER A 473 -4.36 7.01 0.10
C SER A 473 -3.72 8.33 -0.33
N ALA A 474 -4.44 9.17 -1.08
CA ALA A 474 -3.93 10.46 -1.51
C ALA A 474 -3.64 11.42 -0.33
N ASP A 475 -4.39 11.29 0.77
CA ASP A 475 -4.32 12.21 1.91
C ASP A 475 -3.79 11.55 3.19
N HIS A 476 -3.74 10.21 3.25
CA HIS A 476 -3.39 9.48 4.46
C HIS A 476 -2.32 8.41 4.25
N LEU A 477 -1.50 8.20 5.27
CA LEU A 477 -0.64 7.03 5.42
C LEU A 477 -1.02 6.29 6.69
N TYR A 478 -1.13 4.97 6.60
CA TYR A 478 -1.45 4.08 7.72
C TYR A 478 -0.29 3.12 7.92
N ALA A 479 0.36 3.20 9.09
CA ALA A 479 1.42 2.29 9.49
C ALA A 479 0.87 1.27 10.49
N ALA A 480 0.78 0.00 10.07
CA ALA A 480 0.33 -1.10 10.89
C ALA A 480 1.52 -1.88 11.49
N PHE A 481 1.44 -2.18 12.78
CA PHE A 481 2.48 -2.88 13.51
C PHE A 481 1.90 -3.97 14.43
N PRO A 482 2.34 -5.23 14.31
CA PRO A 482 1.85 -6.31 15.16
C PRO A 482 2.46 -6.21 16.57
N ARG A 483 1.61 -6.30 17.59
CA ARG A 483 1.99 -6.34 19.00
C ARG A 483 1.62 -7.69 19.61
N ARG A 484 2.56 -8.25 20.35
CA ARG A 484 2.38 -9.46 21.16
C ARG A 484 2.45 -9.10 22.63
N GLN A 485 1.39 -9.39 23.38
CA GLN A 485 1.40 -9.29 24.84
C GLN A 485 1.45 -10.68 25.42
N VAL A 486 2.39 -10.91 26.33
CA VAL A 486 2.56 -12.20 27.00
C VAL A 486 2.05 -12.09 28.43
N SER A 487 1.15 -12.98 28.81
CA SER A 487 0.63 -13.05 30.18
C SER A 487 0.63 -14.48 30.69
N GLU A 488 0.85 -14.66 31.99
CA GLU A 488 0.67 -15.96 32.62
C GLU A 488 -0.81 -16.35 32.64
N GLU A 489 -1.09 -17.60 32.26
CA GLU A 489 -2.42 -18.17 32.34
C GLU A 489 -2.37 -19.44 33.20
N ARG A 490 -3.27 -19.55 34.18
CA ARG A 490 -3.39 -20.78 34.97
C ARG A 490 -4.28 -21.75 34.22
N VAL A 491 -3.67 -22.76 33.62
CA VAL A 491 -4.41 -23.78 32.89
C VAL A 491 -4.82 -24.88 33.87
N LYS A 492 -6.13 -25.01 34.10
CA LYS A 492 -6.67 -26.15 34.84
C LYS A 492 -6.68 -27.39 33.94
N PRO A 493 -6.27 -28.57 34.44
CA PRO A 493 -6.40 -29.80 33.67
C PRO A 493 -7.87 -30.05 33.29
N ALA A 494 -8.10 -30.51 32.07
CA ALA A 494 -9.44 -30.83 31.59
C ALA A 494 -10.08 -31.94 32.45
N GLU A 495 -11.35 -31.79 32.81
CA GLU A 495 -12.09 -32.84 33.49
C GLU A 495 -12.22 -34.05 32.56
N GLY A 496 -11.44 -35.10 32.80
CA GLY A 496 -11.48 -36.33 32.00
C GLY A 496 -10.16 -37.11 31.89
N ASP A 497 -9.02 -36.53 32.27
CA ASP A 497 -7.73 -37.25 32.31
C ASP A 497 -7.69 -38.22 33.52
N ALA A 498 -8.46 -39.30 33.42
CA ALA A 498 -8.48 -40.39 34.37
C ALA A 498 -7.17 -41.19 34.30
N GLY A 499 -6.16 -40.77 35.08
CA GLY A 499 -4.98 -41.59 35.36
C GLY A 499 -3.68 -40.85 35.70
N GLY A 500 -3.61 -39.53 35.49
CA GLY A 500 -2.41 -38.72 35.78
C GLY A 500 -2.59 -37.82 36.99
N ILE A 501 -1.48 -37.49 37.69
CA ILE A 501 -1.46 -36.44 38.71
C ILE A 501 -1.92 -35.13 38.04
N ALA A 502 -3.05 -34.59 38.45
CA ALA A 502 -3.54 -33.29 38.00
C ALA A 502 -2.61 -32.20 38.54
N VAL A 503 -1.66 -31.74 37.72
CA VAL A 503 -0.78 -30.61 38.06
C VAL A 503 -1.30 -29.38 37.34
N GLU A 504 -1.75 -28.39 38.10
CA GLU A 504 -1.98 -27.04 37.59
C GLU A 504 -0.62 -26.49 37.12
N TYR A 505 -0.55 -26.07 35.85
CA TYR A 505 0.67 -25.47 35.30
C TYR A 505 0.40 -24.03 34.86
N VAL A 506 1.44 -23.21 34.97
CA VAL A 506 1.43 -21.84 34.45
C VAL A 506 1.70 -21.93 32.95
N GLY A 507 0.65 -21.72 32.16
CA GLY A 507 0.74 -21.51 30.73
C GLY A 507 1.14 -20.08 30.40
N ILE A 508 1.59 -19.87 29.16
CA ILE A 508 1.90 -18.56 28.62
C ILE A 508 0.83 -18.24 27.58
N LYS A 509 -0.03 -17.25 27.87
CA LYS A 509 -0.98 -16.68 26.92
C LYS A 509 -0.25 -15.60 26.12
N VAL A 510 -0.42 -15.61 24.81
CA VAL A 510 0.11 -14.58 23.91
C VAL A 510 -1.07 -13.97 23.19
N GLU A 511 -1.35 -12.70 23.46
CA GLU A 511 -2.37 -11.94 22.75
C GLU A 511 -1.73 -11.18 21.60
N GLU A 512 -2.17 -11.46 20.38
CA GLU A 512 -1.72 -10.77 19.18
C GLU A 512 -2.75 -9.71 18.78
N THR A 513 -2.26 -8.49 18.61
CA THR A 513 -3.04 -7.33 18.14
C THR A 513 -2.23 -6.61 17.06
N THR A 514 -2.89 -5.82 16.23
CA THR A 514 -2.25 -4.89 15.30
C THR A 514 -2.61 -3.49 15.72
N GLU A 515 -1.60 -2.68 15.98
CA GLU A 515 -1.74 -1.24 16.15
C GLU A 515 -1.62 -0.55 14.79
N VAL A 516 -2.45 0.45 14.53
CA VAL A 516 -2.44 1.20 13.27
C VAL A 516 -2.31 2.68 13.56
N TYR A 517 -1.25 3.31 13.07
CA TYR A 517 -1.03 4.75 13.18
C TYR A 517 -1.45 5.43 11.87
N LYS A 518 -2.45 6.31 11.92
CA LYS A 518 -2.90 7.16 10.81
C LYS A 518 -2.08 8.45 10.80
N PHE A 519 -1.55 8.82 9.64
CA PHE A 519 -0.84 10.07 9.37
C PHE A 519 -1.57 10.84 8.26
N LEU A 520 -1.72 12.14 8.45
CA LEU A 520 -2.10 13.08 7.41
C LEU A 520 -0.88 13.40 6.55
N LEU A 521 -1.05 13.36 5.23
CA LEU A 521 -0.03 13.71 4.24
C LEU A 521 -0.34 15.10 3.67
N ASP A 522 0.62 16.01 3.76
CA ASP A 522 0.47 17.39 3.25
C ASP A 522 1.82 17.94 2.80
N ASN A 523 2.02 18.11 1.48
CA ASN A 523 3.20 18.73 0.87
C ASN A 523 4.54 18.23 1.46
N GLY A 524 4.76 16.92 1.42
CA GLY A 524 5.97 16.28 1.96
C GLY A 524 5.96 16.10 3.49
N LYS A 525 4.97 16.62 4.22
CA LYS A 525 4.84 16.37 5.66
C LYS A 525 3.97 15.15 5.92
N ALA A 526 4.39 14.33 6.89
CA ALA A 526 3.58 13.25 7.45
C ALA A 526 3.35 13.54 8.94
N ARG A 527 2.09 13.77 9.30
CA ARG A 527 1.69 14.19 10.65
C ARG A 527 0.76 13.16 11.26
N PHE A 528 1.10 12.65 12.44
CA PHE A 528 0.22 11.71 13.16
C PHE A 528 -1.15 12.34 13.41
N ALA A 529 -2.22 11.58 13.17
CA ALA A 529 -3.60 12.02 13.34
C ALA A 529 -4.35 11.18 14.38
N ALA A 530 -4.28 9.85 14.25
CA ALA A 530 -5.03 8.93 15.08
C ALA A 530 -4.34 7.56 15.20
N LYS A 531 -4.74 6.78 16.21
CA LYS A 531 -4.24 5.42 16.45
C LYS A 531 -5.42 4.48 16.67
N GLY A 532 -5.42 3.36 15.96
CA GLY A 532 -6.35 2.25 16.14
C GLY A 532 -5.65 1.00 16.68
N ASN A 533 -6.44 0.07 17.20
CA ASN A 533 -5.97 -1.25 17.61
C ASN A 533 -7.04 -2.29 17.23
N VAL A 534 -6.63 -3.37 16.59
CA VAL A 534 -7.49 -4.51 16.25
C VAL A 534 -6.84 -5.84 16.65
N PRO A 535 -7.61 -6.85 17.07
CA PRO A 535 -7.07 -8.20 17.32
C PRO A 535 -6.48 -8.86 16.06
N GLY A 536 -5.43 -9.66 16.24
CA GLY A 536 -4.76 -10.44 15.19
C GLY A 536 -3.64 -9.69 14.47
N THR A 537 -3.10 -10.33 13.44
CA THR A 537 -2.01 -9.81 12.59
C THR A 537 -2.48 -9.64 11.15
N VAL A 538 -1.94 -8.63 10.48
CA VAL A 538 -2.25 -8.29 9.08
C VAL A 538 -1.36 -9.12 8.16
N LEU A 539 -1.94 -9.70 7.09
CA LEU A 539 -1.16 -10.48 6.14
C LEU A 539 -0.19 -9.59 5.36
N ASN A 540 -0.70 -8.50 4.79
CA ASN A 540 0.06 -7.50 4.06
C ASN A 540 -0.83 -6.24 3.83
N GLN A 541 -0.32 -5.14 3.25
CA GLN A 541 -1.15 -3.99 2.78
C GLN A 541 -2.37 -4.30 1.86
N PHE A 542 -2.52 -5.46 1.21
CA PHE A 542 -3.80 -5.92 0.59
C PHE A 542 -4.92 -6.15 1.62
N SER A 543 -4.53 -6.37 2.86
CA SER A 543 -5.47 -6.57 3.95
C SER A 543 -5.86 -5.25 4.61
N MET A 544 -5.53 -4.11 3.99
CA MET A 544 -5.82 -2.76 4.48
C MET A 544 -6.28 -1.84 3.35
N ASP A 545 -7.25 -0.99 3.66
CA ASP A 545 -7.86 -0.07 2.70
C ASP A 545 -8.50 1.15 3.39
N GLU A 546 -8.75 2.20 2.62
CA GLU A 546 -9.57 3.35 3.01
C GLU A 546 -10.70 3.57 1.99
N HIS A 547 -11.94 3.61 2.47
CA HIS A 547 -13.10 3.86 1.62
C HIS A 547 -14.14 4.74 2.35
N ASN A 548 -14.54 5.83 1.71
CA ASN A 548 -15.53 6.79 2.24
C ASN A 548 -15.21 7.25 3.68
N GLY A 549 -13.93 7.52 3.98
CA GLY A 549 -13.46 7.96 5.30
C GLY A 549 -13.30 6.85 6.36
N TYR A 550 -13.58 5.59 6.01
CA TYR A 550 -13.38 4.44 6.90
C TYR A 550 -12.14 3.66 6.52
N PHE A 551 -11.33 3.30 7.51
CA PHE A 551 -10.21 2.40 7.35
C PHE A 551 -10.67 0.95 7.57
N ARG A 552 -10.39 0.05 6.62
CA ARG A 552 -10.79 -1.36 6.67
C ARG A 552 -9.56 -2.23 6.79
N ILE A 553 -9.61 -3.24 7.65
CA ILE A 553 -8.47 -4.10 7.95
C ILE A 553 -8.91 -5.54 8.18
N ALA A 554 -8.22 -6.49 7.54
CA ALA A 554 -8.42 -7.92 7.72
C ALA A 554 -7.22 -8.53 8.46
N THR A 555 -7.49 -9.39 9.45
CA THR A 555 -6.47 -9.98 10.32
C THR A 555 -6.68 -11.47 10.55
N THR A 556 -5.60 -12.19 10.84
CA THR A 556 -5.64 -13.56 11.38
C THR A 556 -5.22 -13.55 12.85
N LYS A 557 -5.97 -14.23 13.71
CA LYS A 557 -5.73 -14.35 15.15
C LYS A 557 -5.63 -15.83 15.55
N GLY A 558 -4.78 -16.13 16.52
CA GLY A 558 -4.69 -17.46 17.15
C GLY A 558 -3.43 -18.23 16.77
N LYS A 559 -3.32 -19.47 17.24
CA LYS A 559 -2.15 -20.33 16.99
C LYS A 559 -2.58 -21.58 16.23
N GLN A 560 -1.76 -21.97 15.25
CA GLN A 560 -1.98 -23.22 14.51
C GLN A 560 -1.94 -24.46 15.42
N TRP A 561 -1.17 -24.40 16.50
CA TRP A 561 -1.09 -25.45 17.52
C TRP A 561 -1.31 -24.86 18.92
N SER A 562 -2.53 -24.95 19.44
CA SER A 562 -2.86 -24.56 20.83
C SER A 562 -3.32 -25.78 21.63
N ARG A 563 -2.68 -26.03 22.79
CA ARG A 563 -3.17 -27.02 23.79
C ARG A 563 -4.44 -26.55 24.50
N ALA A 564 -4.72 -25.24 24.47
CA ALA A 564 -5.92 -24.64 25.07
C ALA A 564 -7.15 -24.68 24.14
N GLY A 565 -7.03 -25.30 22.96
CA GLY A 565 -8.14 -25.45 22.01
C GLY A 565 -8.46 -24.20 21.16
N GLU A 566 -7.69 -23.12 21.28
CA GLU A 566 -7.82 -21.94 20.42
C GLU A 566 -7.47 -22.30 18.97
N LYS A 567 -8.44 -22.12 18.07
CA LYS A 567 -8.23 -22.27 16.62
C LYS A 567 -7.85 -20.92 16.02
N LEU A 568 -7.11 -20.94 14.91
CA LEU A 568 -6.94 -19.76 14.06
C LEU A 568 -8.32 -19.22 13.64
N THR A 569 -8.49 -17.90 13.65
CA THR A 569 -9.68 -17.25 13.11
C THR A 569 -9.29 -16.03 12.30
N ASN A 570 -10.07 -15.74 11.27
CA ASN A 570 -9.88 -14.56 10.44
C ASN A 570 -10.97 -13.55 10.78
N ASN A 571 -10.61 -12.28 10.77
CA ASN A 571 -11.49 -11.20 11.18
C ASN A 571 -11.34 -10.03 10.21
N VAL A 572 -12.37 -9.21 10.12
CA VAL A 572 -12.35 -7.94 9.41
C VAL A 572 -12.93 -6.87 10.31
N TYR A 573 -12.25 -5.72 10.38
CA TYR A 573 -12.69 -4.57 11.15
C TYR A 573 -12.80 -3.36 10.23
N VAL A 574 -13.79 -2.52 10.53
CA VAL A 574 -13.99 -1.21 9.94
C VAL A 574 -13.77 -0.19 11.05
N LEU A 575 -12.83 0.72 10.85
CA LEU A 575 -12.48 1.77 11.78
C LEU A 575 -12.95 3.09 11.21
N ASN A 576 -13.55 3.91 12.06
CA ASN A 576 -13.90 5.28 11.72
C ASN A 576 -12.65 6.17 11.62
N GLU A 577 -12.88 7.43 11.32
CA GLU A 577 -11.82 8.41 11.08
C GLU A 577 -10.91 8.67 12.29
N ASP A 578 -11.44 8.52 13.51
CA ASP A 578 -10.70 8.59 14.77
C ASP A 578 -9.98 7.26 15.11
N MET A 579 -10.02 6.30 14.18
CA MET A 579 -9.46 4.95 14.30
C MET A 579 -10.11 4.09 15.40
N GLY A 580 -11.35 4.40 15.78
CA GLY A 580 -12.18 3.54 16.62
C GLY A 580 -12.91 2.49 15.78
N VAL A 581 -12.96 1.24 16.26
CA VAL A 581 -13.70 0.16 15.57
C VAL A 581 -15.20 0.48 15.58
N THR A 582 -15.79 0.61 14.39
CA THR A 582 -17.20 0.92 14.19
C THR A 582 -18.01 -0.27 13.67
N GLY A 583 -17.35 -1.23 13.01
CA GLY A 583 -17.96 -2.45 12.51
C GLY A 583 -16.95 -3.58 12.47
N GLN A 584 -17.41 -4.83 12.59
CA GLN A 584 -16.54 -5.99 12.59
C GLN A 584 -17.24 -7.28 12.13
N ILE A 585 -16.46 -8.19 11.56
CA ILE A 585 -16.81 -9.58 11.32
C ILE A 585 -15.69 -10.42 11.93
N GLU A 586 -15.99 -11.24 12.92
CA GLU A 586 -15.00 -12.09 13.59
C GLU A 586 -15.29 -13.57 13.37
N GLY A 587 -14.26 -14.41 13.50
CA GLY A 587 -14.46 -15.87 13.46
C GLY A 587 -14.67 -16.45 12.06
N ILE A 588 -14.20 -15.77 11.01
CA ILE A 588 -14.30 -16.24 9.63
C ILE A 588 -13.35 -17.43 9.42
N ALA A 589 -13.88 -18.52 8.87
CA ALA A 589 -13.16 -19.77 8.58
C ALA A 589 -12.30 -20.29 9.76
N PRO A 590 -12.89 -20.77 10.87
CA PRO A 590 -12.14 -21.23 12.03
C PRO A 590 -11.21 -22.41 11.71
N GLY A 591 -9.91 -22.24 12.00
CA GLY A 591 -8.83 -23.18 11.71
C GLY A 591 -7.99 -22.83 10.48
N GLU A 592 -8.37 -21.78 9.75
CA GLU A 592 -7.71 -21.33 8.51
C GLU A 592 -7.03 -19.97 8.71
N SER A 593 -6.05 -19.64 7.87
CA SER A 593 -5.41 -18.32 7.80
C SER A 593 -5.79 -17.60 6.52
N ILE A 594 -5.70 -16.27 6.51
CA ILE A 594 -5.83 -15.45 5.30
C ILE A 594 -4.65 -15.72 4.37
N TYR A 595 -4.94 -15.89 3.08
CA TYR A 595 -3.96 -16.00 2.00
C TYR A 595 -4.03 -14.83 1.02
N SER A 596 -5.22 -14.24 0.81
CA SER A 596 -5.37 -13.03 0.03
C SER A 596 -6.58 -12.23 0.50
N VAL A 597 -6.49 -10.91 0.37
CA VAL A 597 -7.60 -9.99 0.65
C VAL A 597 -7.63 -8.96 -0.46
N ARG A 598 -8.81 -8.45 -0.80
CA ARG A 598 -8.91 -7.37 -1.77
C ARG A 598 -10.26 -6.65 -1.60
N PHE A 599 -10.24 -5.38 -1.23
CA PHE A 599 -11.45 -4.55 -1.11
C PHE A 599 -11.77 -3.77 -2.41
N MET A 600 -13.06 -3.72 -2.79
CA MET A 600 -13.59 -3.08 -4.00
C MET A 600 -14.80 -2.22 -3.68
N GLY A 601 -14.59 -0.92 -3.46
CA GLY A 601 -15.68 -0.03 -3.05
C GLY A 601 -16.39 -0.60 -1.82
N ASN A 602 -17.71 -0.79 -1.89
CA ASN A 602 -18.50 -1.38 -0.81
C ASN A 602 -18.33 -2.90 -0.59
N ARG A 603 -17.45 -3.57 -1.34
CA ARG A 603 -17.22 -5.02 -1.22
C ARG A 603 -15.81 -5.34 -0.75
N GLY A 604 -15.61 -6.54 -0.24
CA GLY A 604 -14.27 -7.10 -0.09
C GLY A 604 -14.27 -8.60 -0.32
N TYR A 605 -13.12 -9.10 -0.73
CA TYR A 605 -12.92 -10.48 -1.12
C TYR A 605 -11.78 -11.03 -0.30
N MET A 606 -12.00 -12.17 0.33
CA MET A 606 -11.01 -12.78 1.22
C MET A 606 -10.89 -14.26 0.92
N VAL A 607 -9.66 -14.71 0.79
CA VAL A 607 -9.26 -16.08 0.52
C VAL A 607 -8.60 -16.62 1.79
N THR A 608 -9.08 -17.77 2.27
CA THR A 608 -8.49 -18.47 3.42
C THR A 608 -8.12 -19.89 3.04
N PHE A 609 -7.19 -20.52 3.75
CA PHE A 609 -6.83 -21.90 3.38
C PHE A 609 -6.41 -22.75 4.58
N GLN A 610 -6.88 -24.00 4.57
CA GLN A 610 -6.32 -25.12 5.34
C GLN A 610 -6.26 -26.39 4.49
N LYS A 611 -7.35 -26.73 3.78
CA LYS A 611 -7.42 -27.88 2.84
C LYS A 611 -8.10 -27.53 1.50
N VAL A 612 -9.06 -26.62 1.52
CA VAL A 612 -9.81 -26.06 0.39
C VAL A 612 -9.88 -24.55 0.62
N ASP A 613 -9.85 -23.73 -0.44
CA ASP A 613 -9.92 -22.27 -0.34
C ASP A 613 -11.36 -21.77 -0.57
N PRO A 614 -12.05 -21.28 0.47
CA PRO A 614 -13.20 -20.41 0.29
C PRO A 614 -12.78 -18.98 -0.08
N LEU A 615 -13.16 -18.54 -1.29
CA LEU A 615 -13.29 -17.12 -1.62
C LEU A 615 -14.56 -16.57 -0.98
N PHE A 616 -14.43 -15.80 0.10
CA PHE A 616 -15.51 -15.07 0.75
C PHE A 616 -15.81 -13.74 0.05
N VAL A 617 -17.09 -13.40 -0.05
CA VAL A 617 -17.56 -12.08 -0.48
C VAL A 617 -18.14 -11.34 0.74
N LEU A 618 -17.56 -10.20 1.05
CA LEU A 618 -17.85 -9.37 2.21
C LEU A 618 -18.56 -8.09 1.77
N ASP A 619 -19.54 -7.66 2.55
CA ASP A 619 -20.28 -6.40 2.39
C ASP A 619 -19.81 -5.35 3.38
N PHE A 620 -19.59 -4.14 2.87
CA PHE A 620 -19.27 -2.92 3.61
C PHE A 620 -20.22 -1.77 3.24
N SER A 621 -21.35 -2.06 2.57
CA SER A 621 -22.37 -1.05 2.24
C SER A 621 -22.86 -0.27 3.48
N ASN A 622 -22.92 -0.95 4.63
CA ASN A 622 -23.05 -0.35 5.95
C ASN A 622 -21.76 -0.57 6.77
N PRO A 623 -20.90 0.45 6.94
CA PRO A 623 -19.65 0.37 7.71
C PRO A 623 -19.82 -0.09 9.17
N GLU A 624 -20.98 0.16 9.79
CA GLU A 624 -21.27 -0.23 11.18
C GLU A 624 -21.73 -1.69 11.31
N SER A 625 -22.18 -2.30 10.21
CA SER A 625 -22.69 -3.67 10.19
C SER A 625 -22.20 -4.42 8.95
N PRO A 626 -20.87 -4.63 8.82
CA PRO A 626 -20.32 -5.42 7.73
C PRO A 626 -20.80 -6.88 7.84
N SER A 627 -20.96 -7.56 6.71
CA SER A 627 -21.48 -8.94 6.68
C SER A 627 -20.83 -9.81 5.60
N ILE A 628 -21.03 -11.13 5.67
CA ILE A 628 -20.61 -12.07 4.63
C ILE A 628 -21.81 -12.34 3.71
N LEU A 629 -21.67 -12.06 2.42
CA LEU A 629 -22.73 -12.25 1.42
C LEU A 629 -22.75 -13.65 0.82
N GLY A 630 -21.56 -14.22 0.61
CA GLY A 630 -21.41 -15.50 -0.08
C GLY A 630 -20.00 -16.06 0.07
N GLN A 631 -19.84 -17.31 -0.36
CA GLN A 631 -18.54 -17.97 -0.42
C GLN A 631 -18.49 -18.92 -1.63
N LEU A 632 -17.31 -19.07 -2.23
CA LEU A 632 -17.04 -20.07 -3.26
C LEU A 632 -15.86 -20.94 -2.80
N LYS A 633 -16.07 -22.25 -2.66
CA LYS A 633 -15.01 -23.19 -2.29
C LYS A 633 -14.41 -23.83 -3.53
N ILE A 634 -13.12 -23.66 -3.74
CA ILE A 634 -12.37 -24.26 -4.86
C ILE A 634 -11.09 -24.96 -4.37
N PRO A 635 -10.63 -26.02 -5.08
CA PRO A 635 -9.29 -26.56 -4.85
C PRO A 635 -8.20 -25.54 -5.20
N GLY A 636 -7.07 -25.65 -4.51
CA GLY A 636 -6.00 -24.66 -4.55
C GLY A 636 -6.26 -23.49 -3.61
N TYR A 637 -5.44 -22.45 -3.74
CA TYR A 637 -5.66 -21.16 -3.09
C TYR A 637 -5.12 -20.02 -3.96
N SER A 638 -5.63 -18.80 -3.77
CA SER A 638 -5.07 -17.58 -4.38
C SER A 638 -4.13 -16.85 -3.41
N ASP A 639 -2.91 -16.56 -3.85
CA ASP A 639 -1.96 -15.68 -3.14
C ASP A 639 -2.25 -14.20 -3.45
N TYR A 640 -2.70 -13.92 -4.68
CA TYR A 640 -2.98 -12.57 -5.15
C TYR A 640 -4.33 -12.50 -5.89
N LEU A 641 -5.21 -11.59 -5.47
CA LEU A 641 -6.44 -11.22 -6.17
C LEU A 641 -6.28 -9.89 -6.93
N HIS A 642 -6.45 -9.92 -8.24
CA HIS A 642 -6.44 -8.75 -9.12
C HIS A 642 -7.85 -8.46 -9.66
N PRO A 643 -8.29 -7.20 -9.75
CA PRO A 643 -9.60 -6.89 -10.34
C PRO A 643 -9.51 -6.97 -11.84
N TYR A 644 -10.46 -7.66 -12.47
CA TYR A 644 -10.66 -7.52 -13.90
C TYR A 644 -11.57 -6.31 -14.20
N ASP A 645 -12.67 -6.20 -13.46
CA ASP A 645 -13.58 -5.05 -13.47
C ASP A 645 -14.35 -4.99 -12.14
N GLU A 646 -15.50 -4.31 -12.10
CA GLU A 646 -16.28 -4.19 -10.87
C GLU A 646 -16.93 -5.47 -10.34
N ASN A 647 -17.12 -6.46 -11.21
CA ASN A 647 -17.84 -7.70 -10.94
C ASN A 647 -17.00 -8.94 -11.23
N HIS A 648 -15.72 -8.78 -11.55
CA HIS A 648 -14.83 -9.91 -11.89
C HIS A 648 -13.45 -9.76 -11.26
N LEU A 649 -12.90 -10.90 -10.83
CA LEU A 649 -11.58 -11.01 -10.18
C LEU A 649 -10.72 -12.05 -10.89
N ILE A 650 -9.41 -11.83 -10.91
CA ILE A 650 -8.41 -12.83 -11.29
C ILE A 650 -7.64 -13.23 -10.04
N GLY A 651 -7.68 -14.51 -9.67
CA GLY A 651 -6.82 -15.08 -8.64
C GLY A 651 -5.56 -15.70 -9.23
N PHE A 652 -4.42 -15.40 -8.63
CA PHE A 652 -3.14 -16.04 -8.89
C PHE A 652 -2.68 -16.77 -7.64
N GLY A 653 -2.36 -18.05 -7.76
CA GLY A 653 -1.91 -18.83 -6.61
C GLY A 653 -1.46 -20.21 -7.01
N LYS A 654 -1.80 -21.22 -6.20
CA LYS A 654 -1.42 -22.62 -6.45
C LYS A 654 -2.65 -23.50 -6.51
N ASP A 655 -2.63 -24.44 -7.45
CA ASP A 655 -3.58 -25.56 -7.41
C ASP A 655 -3.20 -26.51 -6.27
N ALA A 656 -4.14 -27.30 -5.75
CA ALA A 656 -3.85 -28.23 -4.65
C ALA A 656 -4.71 -29.50 -4.70
N VAL A 657 -4.10 -30.62 -4.32
CA VAL A 657 -4.78 -31.91 -4.18
C VAL A 657 -4.74 -32.38 -2.73
N VAL A 658 -5.86 -32.89 -2.23
CA VAL A 658 -5.95 -33.49 -0.89
C VAL A 658 -5.76 -34.99 -1.02
N VAL A 659 -4.78 -35.54 -0.29
CA VAL A 659 -4.48 -36.98 -0.31
C VAL A 659 -5.31 -37.68 0.76
N THR A 660 -6.15 -38.63 0.32
CA THR A 660 -7.07 -39.41 1.18
C THR A 660 -6.84 -40.93 1.08
N ASP A 661 -5.71 -41.37 0.54
CA ASP A 661 -5.44 -42.81 0.29
C ASP A 661 -4.86 -43.50 1.53
N GLU A 662 -5.55 -44.54 2.01
CA GLU A 662 -5.16 -45.42 3.15
C GLU A 662 -3.76 -46.04 2.96
N ARG A 663 -3.26 -46.20 1.73
CA ARG A 663 -1.92 -46.76 1.47
C ARG A 663 -0.77 -45.88 1.99
N TYR A 664 -1.02 -44.58 2.19
CA TYR A 664 -0.03 -43.63 2.71
C TYR A 664 0.02 -43.59 4.25
N GLU A 665 -0.96 -44.17 4.95
CA GLU A 665 -1.00 -44.25 6.42
C GLU A 665 0.09 -45.15 7.03
N LYS A 666 0.68 -46.06 6.23
CA LYS A 666 1.66 -47.05 6.72
C LYS A 666 3.12 -46.64 6.57
N SER A 667 3.41 -45.46 6.01
CA SER A 667 4.76 -44.88 6.01
C SER A 667 4.76 -43.64 6.90
N LEU A 668 5.92 -43.20 7.39
CA LEU A 668 6.10 -42.02 8.26
C LEU A 668 5.76 -40.68 7.56
N GLN A 669 4.62 -40.59 6.88
CA GLN A 669 4.14 -39.51 6.01
C GLN A 669 2.73 -39.04 6.45
N PRO A 670 2.32 -37.82 6.06
CA PRO A 670 1.55 -36.92 6.92
C PRO A 670 0.10 -37.37 7.15
N PRO A 671 -0.56 -36.83 8.19
CA PRO A 671 -1.90 -37.24 8.59
C PRO A 671 -2.91 -37.16 7.44
N GLU A 672 -3.91 -38.04 7.51
CA GLU A 672 -5.03 -38.16 6.59
C GLU A 672 -5.63 -36.78 6.20
N GLY A 673 -5.80 -36.54 4.90
CA GLY A 673 -6.37 -35.31 4.38
C GLY A 673 -5.41 -34.11 4.39
N THR A 674 -4.12 -34.34 4.18
CA THR A 674 -3.12 -33.29 3.92
C THR A 674 -3.26 -32.78 2.48
N ALA A 675 -3.24 -31.44 2.30
CA ALA A 675 -3.25 -30.80 0.99
C ALA A 675 -1.83 -30.54 0.47
N TYR A 676 -1.58 -30.89 -0.79
CA TYR A 676 -0.32 -30.65 -1.48
C TYR A 676 -0.53 -29.72 -2.66
N TYR A 677 0.12 -28.55 -2.63
CA TYR A 677 0.14 -27.65 -3.77
C TYR A 677 0.77 -28.31 -5.01
N GLN A 678 0.28 -27.92 -6.19
CA GLN A 678 0.68 -28.42 -7.51
C GLN A 678 1.24 -27.27 -8.36
N GLY A 679 0.80 -27.14 -9.62
CA GLY A 679 1.20 -26.03 -10.48
C GLY A 679 0.68 -24.66 -10.01
N MET A 680 1.15 -23.60 -10.65
CA MET A 680 0.60 -22.26 -10.45
C MET A 680 -0.78 -22.19 -11.09
N LYS A 681 -1.79 -21.73 -10.34
CA LYS A 681 -3.17 -21.60 -10.81
C LYS A 681 -3.49 -20.14 -11.11
N VAL A 682 -4.20 -19.91 -12.21
CA VAL A 682 -4.82 -18.62 -12.54
C VAL A 682 -6.32 -18.85 -12.75
N SER A 683 -7.16 -18.14 -12.01
CA SER A 683 -8.61 -18.31 -11.99
C SER A 683 -9.34 -17.00 -12.23
N MET A 684 -10.38 -17.00 -13.05
CA MET A 684 -11.29 -15.86 -13.25
C MET A 684 -12.58 -16.14 -12.46
N PHE A 685 -12.98 -15.19 -11.61
CA PHE A 685 -14.19 -15.27 -10.81
C PHE A 685 -15.22 -14.24 -11.26
N ASP A 686 -16.47 -14.66 -11.35
CA ASP A 686 -17.66 -13.80 -11.46
C ASP A 686 -18.27 -13.61 -10.09
N VAL A 687 -18.38 -12.35 -9.69
CA VAL A 687 -18.94 -11.89 -8.41
C VAL A 687 -20.07 -10.89 -8.63
N THR A 688 -20.73 -10.95 -9.80
CA THR A 688 -21.93 -10.18 -10.12
C THR A 688 -23.06 -10.54 -9.15
N ASP A 689 -23.34 -11.84 -8.99
CA ASP A 689 -24.16 -12.36 -7.90
C ASP A 689 -23.27 -12.68 -6.70
N VAL A 690 -23.13 -11.69 -5.82
CA VAL A 690 -22.33 -11.75 -4.59
C VAL A 690 -22.73 -12.86 -3.62
N SER A 691 -23.96 -13.36 -3.71
CA SER A 691 -24.42 -14.47 -2.87
C SER A 691 -23.99 -15.83 -3.42
N GLN A 692 -23.67 -15.89 -4.71
CA GLN A 692 -23.25 -17.09 -5.43
C GLN A 692 -22.06 -16.79 -6.37
N PRO A 693 -20.89 -16.43 -5.82
CA PRO A 693 -19.67 -16.25 -6.61
C PRO A 693 -19.31 -17.54 -7.38
N LYS A 694 -18.78 -17.41 -8.61
CA LYS A 694 -18.45 -18.54 -9.50
C LYS A 694 -17.05 -18.42 -10.07
N GLU A 695 -16.36 -19.54 -10.23
CA GLU A 695 -15.13 -19.64 -11.03
C GLU A 695 -15.54 -19.87 -12.49
N LEU A 696 -15.32 -18.86 -13.35
CA LEU A 696 -15.68 -18.92 -14.77
C LEU A 696 -14.66 -19.72 -15.57
N PHE A 697 -13.38 -19.43 -15.36
CA PHE A 697 -12.27 -19.99 -16.12
C PHE A 697 -11.08 -20.24 -15.20
N GLN A 698 -10.29 -21.26 -15.52
CA GLN A 698 -9.03 -21.52 -14.83
C GLN A 698 -7.99 -22.09 -15.78
N THR A 699 -6.72 -21.86 -15.47
CA THR A 699 -5.58 -22.53 -16.09
C THR A 699 -4.53 -22.87 -15.03
N VAL A 700 -3.82 -23.98 -15.22
CA VAL A 700 -2.72 -24.42 -14.35
C VAL A 700 -1.44 -24.46 -15.17
N ILE A 701 -0.41 -23.79 -14.66
CA ILE A 701 0.91 -23.67 -15.27
C ILE A 701 1.88 -24.57 -14.54
N GLY A 702 2.47 -25.51 -15.29
CA GLY A 702 3.46 -26.46 -14.79
C GLY A 702 2.94 -27.35 -13.67
N ASP A 703 3.89 -27.96 -12.96
CA ASP A 703 3.63 -28.86 -11.84
C ASP A 703 4.19 -28.27 -10.54
N ARG A 704 4.10 -29.04 -9.44
CA ARG A 704 4.67 -28.70 -8.13
C ARG A 704 6.12 -28.24 -8.27
N GLY A 705 6.40 -27.04 -7.80
CA GLY A 705 7.70 -26.36 -7.94
C GLY A 705 7.73 -25.23 -8.96
N THR A 706 6.66 -25.08 -9.75
CA THR A 706 6.43 -23.88 -10.56
C THR A 706 6.25 -22.67 -9.65
N ASP A 707 6.91 -21.56 -9.96
CA ASP A 707 6.87 -20.33 -9.20
C ASP A 707 6.86 -19.08 -10.09
N SER A 708 6.34 -17.98 -9.55
CA SER A 708 6.32 -16.69 -10.23
C SER A 708 6.53 -15.58 -9.21
N GLU A 709 7.27 -14.54 -9.60
CA GLU A 709 7.39 -13.32 -8.80
C GLU A 709 6.01 -12.68 -8.52
N LEU A 710 5.05 -12.83 -9.44
CA LEU A 710 3.68 -12.33 -9.28
C LEU A 710 2.98 -12.80 -8.00
N LEU A 711 3.28 -14.02 -7.55
CA LEU A 711 2.68 -14.58 -6.33
C LEU A 711 3.09 -13.83 -5.06
N ARG A 712 4.15 -13.01 -5.14
CA ARG A 712 4.71 -12.25 -4.02
C ARG A 712 5.05 -10.79 -4.35
N ASN A 713 4.68 -10.32 -5.54
CA ASN A 713 4.96 -8.98 -6.00
C ASN A 713 4.03 -8.66 -7.17
N HIS A 714 2.93 -7.97 -6.85
CA HIS A 714 1.89 -7.58 -7.80
C HIS A 714 2.43 -6.72 -8.95
N LYS A 715 3.57 -6.04 -8.76
CA LYS A 715 4.23 -5.20 -9.78
C LYS A 715 4.77 -6.01 -10.95
N ALA A 716 4.93 -7.33 -10.79
CA ALA A 716 5.31 -8.23 -11.88
C ALA A 716 4.16 -8.53 -12.86
N LEU A 717 2.92 -8.14 -12.52
CA LEU A 717 1.76 -8.28 -13.39
C LEU A 717 1.74 -7.19 -14.47
N LEU A 718 1.74 -7.60 -15.74
CA LEU A 718 1.29 -6.76 -16.85
C LEU A 718 -0.16 -7.12 -17.19
N PHE A 719 -1.08 -6.19 -16.96
CA PHE A 719 -2.50 -6.37 -17.30
C PHE A 719 -3.03 -5.14 -18.05
N SER A 720 -3.74 -5.39 -19.15
CA SER A 720 -4.50 -4.37 -19.87
C SER A 720 -5.80 -4.99 -20.35
N ARG A 721 -6.92 -4.49 -19.81
CA ARG A 721 -8.26 -4.92 -20.21
C ARG A 721 -8.52 -4.56 -21.67
N ASP A 722 -8.20 -3.32 -22.07
CA ASP A 722 -8.48 -2.80 -23.41
C ASP A 722 -7.73 -3.57 -24.51
N LYS A 723 -6.53 -4.07 -24.20
CA LYS A 723 -5.74 -4.92 -25.11
C LYS A 723 -6.00 -6.42 -24.92
N ASN A 724 -6.92 -6.81 -24.02
CA ASN A 724 -7.15 -8.18 -23.59
C ASN A 724 -5.84 -8.92 -23.28
N LEU A 725 -4.97 -8.28 -22.49
CA LEU A 725 -3.60 -8.71 -22.23
C LEU A 725 -3.41 -9.05 -20.76
N LEU A 726 -2.83 -10.22 -20.52
CA LEU A 726 -2.34 -10.65 -19.21
C LEU A 726 -0.97 -11.31 -19.40
N ALA A 727 0.08 -10.75 -18.81
CA ALA A 727 1.42 -11.30 -18.89
C ALA A 727 2.19 -11.16 -17.57
N PHE A 728 3.05 -12.14 -17.28
CA PHE A 728 3.87 -12.14 -16.07
C PHE A 728 5.07 -13.10 -16.21
N PRO A 729 6.16 -12.86 -15.47
CA PRO A 729 7.31 -13.76 -15.43
C PRO A 729 6.97 -15.06 -14.66
N VAL A 730 7.50 -16.20 -15.10
CA VAL A 730 7.29 -17.51 -14.46
C VAL A 730 8.50 -18.42 -14.64
N THR A 731 8.81 -19.19 -13.60
CA THR A 731 9.75 -20.31 -13.59
C THR A 731 8.94 -21.60 -13.48
N VAL A 732 8.87 -22.35 -14.57
CA VAL A 732 8.05 -23.56 -14.69
C VAL A 732 8.86 -24.78 -14.28
N ALA A 733 8.28 -25.60 -13.42
CA ALA A 733 8.78 -26.93 -13.09
C ALA A 733 7.84 -27.99 -13.65
N LYS A 734 8.39 -29.14 -14.09
CA LYS A 734 7.61 -30.28 -14.56
C LYS A 734 8.04 -31.57 -13.86
N VAL A 735 7.07 -32.34 -13.38
CA VAL A 735 7.30 -33.65 -12.78
C VAL A 735 7.61 -34.65 -13.90
N PRO A 736 8.68 -35.45 -13.80
CA PRO A 736 8.97 -36.50 -14.78
C PRO A 736 7.80 -37.49 -14.93
N GLU A 737 7.54 -37.95 -16.16
CA GLU A 737 6.34 -38.75 -16.49
C GLU A 737 6.14 -39.98 -15.58
N GLY A 738 7.23 -40.66 -15.19
CA GLY A 738 7.19 -41.82 -14.30
C GLY A 738 6.81 -41.52 -12.84
N GLN A 739 6.70 -40.25 -12.44
CA GLN A 739 6.40 -39.81 -11.08
C GLN A 739 5.10 -39.02 -10.95
N LYS A 740 4.41 -38.71 -12.06
CA LYS A 740 3.18 -37.89 -12.08
C LYS A 740 2.02 -38.44 -11.24
N ASN A 741 2.02 -39.74 -10.98
CA ASN A 741 1.00 -40.38 -10.15
C ASN A 741 1.19 -40.13 -8.64
N SER A 742 2.33 -39.54 -8.23
CA SER A 742 2.57 -39.19 -6.83
C SER A 742 2.19 -37.73 -6.57
N PRO A 743 1.22 -37.45 -5.67
CA PRO A 743 0.80 -36.08 -5.33
C PRO A 743 1.90 -35.26 -4.64
N THR A 744 2.96 -35.92 -4.18
CA THR A 744 4.12 -35.31 -3.51
C THR A 744 5.32 -35.10 -4.43
N ALA A 745 5.27 -35.61 -5.68
CA ALA A 745 6.39 -35.49 -6.60
C ALA A 745 6.69 -34.02 -6.91
N TYR A 746 7.98 -33.68 -6.92
CA TYR A 746 8.45 -32.32 -7.18
C TYR A 746 9.00 -32.22 -8.61
N GLY A 747 8.67 -31.12 -9.29
CA GLY A 747 9.08 -30.87 -10.65
C GLY A 747 10.54 -30.49 -10.78
N GLN A 748 11.11 -30.75 -11.95
CA GLN A 748 12.41 -30.26 -12.37
C GLN A 748 12.25 -29.02 -13.23
N PHE A 749 13.25 -28.14 -13.24
CA PHE A 749 13.27 -26.95 -14.09
C PHE A 749 12.92 -27.31 -15.55
N ALA A 750 11.97 -26.58 -16.13
CA ALA A 750 11.52 -26.77 -17.50
C ALA A 750 11.60 -25.48 -18.33
N PHE A 751 11.37 -24.33 -17.73
CA PHE A 751 11.36 -23.04 -18.42
C PHE A 751 11.51 -21.88 -17.45
N GLN A 752 12.21 -20.81 -17.86
CA GLN A 752 12.11 -19.49 -17.24
C GLN A 752 11.83 -18.47 -18.34
N GLY A 753 10.86 -17.60 -18.10
CA GLY A 753 10.54 -16.52 -19.01
C GLY A 753 9.22 -15.86 -18.63
N ALA A 754 8.45 -15.44 -19.62
CA ALA A 754 7.13 -14.85 -19.45
C ALA A 754 6.08 -15.66 -20.18
N TYR A 755 4.89 -15.73 -19.60
CA TYR A 755 3.69 -16.23 -20.25
C TYR A 755 2.82 -15.05 -20.65
N VAL A 756 2.31 -15.05 -21.88
CA VAL A 756 1.47 -13.98 -22.43
C VAL A 756 0.13 -14.56 -22.84
N TYR A 757 -0.94 -14.09 -22.21
CA TYR A 757 -2.31 -14.53 -22.40
C TYR A 757 -3.14 -13.45 -23.08
N HIS A 758 -4.05 -13.90 -23.94
CA HIS A 758 -5.29 -13.19 -24.19
C HIS A 758 -6.23 -13.46 -23.01
N VAL A 759 -6.88 -12.42 -22.48
CA VAL A 759 -7.87 -12.57 -21.39
C VAL A 759 -9.12 -11.76 -21.67
N ASP A 760 -10.28 -12.42 -21.65
CA ASP A 760 -11.59 -11.79 -21.67
C ASP A 760 -12.63 -12.63 -20.89
N LEU A 761 -13.87 -12.15 -20.83
CA LEU A 761 -14.98 -12.83 -20.13
C LEU A 761 -15.70 -13.91 -20.97
N GLN A 762 -15.31 -14.12 -22.23
CA GLN A 762 -15.94 -15.08 -23.15
C GLN A 762 -15.07 -16.33 -23.37
N GLU A 763 -13.80 -16.13 -23.74
CA GLU A 763 -12.79 -17.15 -23.98
C GLU A 763 -11.96 -17.47 -22.72
N GLY A 764 -11.98 -16.61 -21.70
CA GLY A 764 -11.18 -16.79 -20.48
C GLY A 764 -9.69 -16.58 -20.75
N PHE A 765 -8.85 -17.52 -20.33
CA PHE A 765 -7.39 -17.44 -20.50
C PHE A 765 -6.93 -18.23 -21.72
N ARG A 766 -6.53 -17.55 -22.80
CA ARG A 766 -5.96 -18.18 -23.99
C ARG A 766 -4.48 -17.81 -24.12
N LEU A 767 -3.59 -18.79 -23.94
CA LEU A 767 -2.15 -18.57 -24.07
C LEU A 767 -1.83 -18.14 -25.51
N ARG A 768 -1.33 -16.90 -25.68
CA ARG A 768 -0.84 -16.41 -26.98
C ARG A 768 0.56 -16.97 -27.26
N GLY A 769 1.39 -17.09 -26.22
CA GLY A 769 2.72 -17.66 -26.32
C GLY A 769 3.56 -17.42 -25.08
N THR A 770 4.83 -17.80 -25.17
CA THR A 770 5.82 -17.60 -24.13
C THR A 770 7.04 -16.89 -24.69
N VAL A 771 7.71 -16.10 -23.85
CA VAL A 771 8.93 -15.36 -24.20
C VAL A 771 10.03 -15.77 -23.23
N THR A 772 11.23 -16.08 -23.71
CA THR A 772 12.39 -16.33 -22.86
C THR A 772 13.61 -15.58 -23.36
N HIS A 773 14.43 -15.15 -22.40
CA HIS A 773 15.71 -14.52 -22.63
C HIS A 773 16.87 -15.52 -22.51
N LEU A 774 16.63 -16.70 -21.93
CA LEU A 774 17.64 -17.75 -21.80
C LEU A 774 18.00 -18.32 -23.18
N SER A 775 19.28 -18.59 -23.38
CA SER A 775 19.75 -19.38 -24.52
C SER A 775 19.57 -20.89 -24.27
N ASP A 776 19.54 -21.68 -25.35
CA ASP A 776 19.49 -23.15 -25.24
C ASP A 776 20.66 -23.70 -24.41
N ASP A 777 21.84 -23.10 -24.52
CA ASP A 777 23.02 -23.49 -23.73
C ASP A 777 22.82 -23.23 -22.23
N GLU A 778 22.25 -22.09 -21.84
CA GLU A 778 21.90 -21.79 -20.45
C GLU A 778 20.84 -22.76 -19.91
N ILE A 779 19.80 -23.03 -20.70
CA ILE A 779 18.76 -23.99 -20.32
C ILE A 779 19.37 -25.39 -20.12
N ASN A 780 20.22 -25.85 -21.04
CA ASN A 780 20.86 -27.16 -20.96
C ASN A 780 21.86 -27.28 -19.79
N LYS A 781 22.46 -26.18 -19.33
CA LYS A 781 23.33 -26.15 -18.14
C LYS A 781 22.54 -26.07 -16.83
N THR A 782 21.31 -25.61 -16.90
CA THR A 782 20.39 -25.58 -15.77
C THR A 782 19.95 -27.02 -15.54
N GLY A 783 20.51 -27.69 -14.52
CA GLY A 783 20.11 -29.04 -14.18
C GLY A 783 18.66 -29.10 -13.67
N ASN A 784 18.42 -29.88 -12.61
CA ASN A 784 17.06 -30.05 -12.10
C ASN A 784 16.44 -28.79 -11.46
N ALA A 785 17.25 -27.76 -11.15
CA ALA A 785 16.80 -26.53 -10.49
C ALA A 785 17.43 -25.30 -11.15
N PHE A 786 16.65 -24.22 -11.21
CA PHE A 786 17.10 -22.92 -11.71
C PHE A 786 17.71 -22.10 -10.57
N TYR A 787 18.94 -21.61 -10.78
CA TYR A 787 19.71 -20.88 -9.78
C TYR A 787 19.83 -19.36 -10.07
N GLY A 788 19.03 -18.85 -11.01
CA GLY A 788 19.11 -17.47 -11.48
C GLY A 788 20.10 -17.28 -12.64
N SER A 789 19.77 -16.37 -13.55
CA SER A 789 20.63 -15.89 -14.63
C SER A 789 20.41 -14.39 -14.80
N LYS A 790 21.40 -13.66 -15.30
CA LYS A 790 21.18 -12.26 -15.72
C LYS A 790 20.12 -12.15 -16.82
N HIS A 791 19.87 -13.23 -17.56
CA HIS A 791 18.82 -13.32 -18.56
C HIS A 791 17.47 -13.78 -17.99
N GLN A 792 17.31 -13.84 -16.67
CA GLN A 792 16.00 -14.09 -16.07
C GLN A 792 15.06 -12.92 -16.39
N ILE A 793 13.91 -13.19 -17.01
CA ILE A 793 12.88 -12.15 -17.19
C ILE A 793 12.29 -11.79 -15.82
N GLU A 794 12.34 -10.50 -15.48
CA GLU A 794 11.87 -9.94 -14.20
C GLU A 794 10.61 -9.07 -14.39
N ARG A 795 10.49 -8.38 -15.53
CA ARG A 795 9.36 -7.47 -15.81
C ARG A 795 8.93 -7.55 -17.26
N LEU A 796 7.66 -7.22 -17.50
CA LEU A 796 7.08 -6.97 -18.81
C LEU A 796 6.39 -5.61 -18.80
N LEU A 797 6.43 -4.90 -19.93
CA LEU A 797 5.68 -3.67 -20.16
C LEU A 797 5.23 -3.62 -21.63
N TYR A 798 4.29 -2.73 -21.97
CA TYR A 798 3.99 -2.41 -23.37
C TYR A 798 4.13 -0.91 -23.62
N ILE A 799 4.49 -0.56 -24.86
CA ILE A 799 4.42 0.78 -25.41
C ILE A 799 3.79 0.63 -26.80
N GLY A 800 2.62 1.23 -27.01
CA GLY A 800 1.78 1.01 -28.18
C GLY A 800 1.40 -0.45 -28.33
N ASP A 801 1.73 -1.02 -29.50
CA ASP A 801 1.48 -2.42 -29.84
C ASP A 801 2.71 -3.33 -29.65
N THR A 802 3.72 -2.83 -28.93
CA THR A 802 4.98 -3.53 -28.69
C THR A 802 5.09 -3.97 -27.23
N LEU A 803 5.26 -5.28 -27.03
CA LEU A 803 5.61 -5.89 -25.74
C LEU A 803 7.12 -5.79 -25.52
N TYR A 804 7.54 -5.41 -24.32
CA TYR A 804 8.92 -5.40 -23.89
C TYR A 804 9.09 -6.40 -22.76
N SER A 805 10.02 -7.35 -22.91
CA SER A 805 10.45 -8.24 -21.86
C SER A 805 11.82 -7.80 -21.35
N LEU A 806 11.97 -7.69 -20.02
CA LEU A 806 13.15 -7.11 -19.38
C LEU A 806 13.82 -8.12 -18.45
N SER A 807 15.14 -8.19 -18.57
CA SER A 807 16.04 -8.93 -17.67
C SER A 807 17.25 -8.04 -17.32
N GLN A 808 18.10 -8.49 -16.41
CA GLN A 808 19.35 -7.79 -16.09
C GLN A 808 20.35 -7.78 -17.26
N GLY A 809 20.24 -8.73 -18.20
CA GLY A 809 21.20 -8.88 -19.31
C GLY A 809 20.74 -8.30 -20.64
N GLN A 810 19.44 -8.12 -20.86
CA GLN A 810 18.90 -7.66 -22.14
C GLN A 810 17.44 -7.20 -22.02
N ILE A 811 17.00 -6.38 -22.97
CA ILE A 811 15.61 -6.03 -23.26
C ILE A 811 15.28 -6.58 -24.65
N ARG A 812 14.13 -7.24 -24.79
CA ARG A 812 13.61 -7.70 -26.09
C ARG A 812 12.24 -7.13 -26.35
N THR A 813 11.94 -6.87 -27.62
CA THR A 813 10.63 -6.41 -28.07
C THR A 813 9.93 -7.47 -28.91
N GLN A 814 8.62 -7.58 -28.74
CA GLN A 814 7.75 -8.42 -29.55
C GLN A 814 6.49 -7.66 -29.97
N SER A 815 5.94 -7.97 -31.13
CA SER A 815 4.58 -7.54 -31.50
C SER A 815 3.56 -8.14 -30.52
N LEU A 816 2.64 -7.34 -29.96
CA LEU A 816 1.60 -7.84 -29.05
C LEU A 816 0.60 -8.79 -29.72
N ASP A 817 0.42 -8.66 -31.04
CA ASP A 817 -0.49 -9.48 -31.83
C ASP A 817 0.08 -10.86 -32.13
N THR A 818 1.35 -10.90 -32.56
CA THR A 818 1.98 -12.11 -33.09
C THR A 818 3.01 -12.73 -32.16
N LEU A 819 3.48 -11.99 -31.16
CA LEU A 819 4.64 -12.29 -30.32
C LEU A 819 5.95 -12.53 -31.10
N ALA A 820 6.00 -12.14 -32.38
CA ALA A 820 7.23 -12.16 -33.15
C ALA A 820 8.22 -11.13 -32.60
N GLU A 821 9.48 -11.52 -32.41
CA GLU A 821 10.54 -10.62 -31.97
C GLU A 821 10.77 -9.52 -33.01
N THR A 822 10.66 -8.26 -32.58
CA THR A 822 10.82 -7.07 -33.40
C THR A 822 12.14 -6.35 -33.15
N GLY A 823 12.80 -6.64 -32.01
CA GLY A 823 14.04 -5.97 -31.63
C GLY A 823 14.65 -6.53 -30.35
N ARG A 824 15.94 -6.22 -30.14
CA ARG A 824 16.72 -6.67 -28.98
C ARG A 824 17.81 -5.65 -28.67
N LEU A 825 18.02 -5.41 -27.38
CA LEU A 825 19.11 -4.61 -26.85
C LEU A 825 19.81 -5.40 -25.73
N GLU A 826 21.09 -5.72 -25.93
CA GLU A 826 21.94 -6.29 -24.88
C GLU A 826 22.35 -5.21 -23.88
N LEU A 827 22.30 -5.53 -22.59
CA LEU A 827 22.67 -4.63 -21.50
C LEU A 827 24.08 -4.98 -20.97
N PRO A 828 24.88 -3.96 -20.60
CA PRO A 828 26.29 -4.12 -20.24
C PRO A 828 26.55 -4.83 -18.92
#